data_AF-A0AAN7HD07-F1
#
_entry.id   AF-A0AAN7HD07-F1
#
_cell.length_a   1.000
_cell.length_b   1.000
_cell.length_c   1.000
_cell.angle_alpha   90.00
_cell.angle_beta   90.00
_cell.angle_gamma   90.00
#
_symmetry.space_group_name_H-M   'P 1'
#
loop_
_entity.id
_entity.type
_entity.pdbx_description
1 polymer ?
#
loop_
_entity_poly.entity_id
_entity_poly.type
_entity_poly.pdbx_seq_one_letter_code
_entity_poly.pdbx_strand_id
1 'polypeptide(L)'
;MFFGHIFAVVQLCHGVIAGPLSPAADGSAPVAARSAPRKLHGRFLHITDIHPDQFYKAYSSTDEDDVCHRGKGSAGPYGAETSDCDSPFALVNATFDWIEAHLKDKIDFIVWTGDSARHDRDEHLPRTADQVLGTNTWIADKFAALFADGERGNGGTTMTVPVVPTFGNNDILPHNILLPGPNKWLQRYAHIWRHFIPEEQRHSFEFGGWFSVEVVPGRLAVFSLNTLYLFDRNAGVDGCRDPAEPGYHQMEWLRVQLQFLRERGMKAILMGHVPPARTESKMLWDETCWQKYSLWVHQFRDVVVTGLYGHMNIDHFLIHDRKDINIAALTAPSSLRTRDETEKEDEDAAELSVRSASNYLLELRADWAKLKPPPGTNKEVGKEGKGKKGKKGRHHKDPWGERYHLSLVGPSVVPTYFPTLRVLEYNITGLDDALLWKDASKKGVFRDTANEPQKHFEEEDITAGKKKHKKKKKKKKKKHGKKPPPKDPNLHVPLSPSESAPPGPAYSPQPFTLTGYTQYFANLTRINNIDLTDPSGSPLEFAYEVEYSTFEDDIYRLRDLTVNSWVELARRMSAPAEKKEEEVLGLKVRGNSDSREEWEEDSEEEDEGEENGEDSDEQEEDADESEVDAEGRKKKKKGKKGKKKKGSRNKTWLHFLKRAFEMFPSHLLPCLRLPTRRRLRRRRMATLVFLPLALFFLVFLLPLYTVYKPPSPLLRYLSHRWTDVLFRIWLPPSKPLVALTIDDAPSDHTPAILAALADAGARATFFVIGSQVSGREEVLREIVRAGHELANHGLHDEPARALPPAELEVQLGRVQALIDAAYTAEGRTPPPAGKGRYYRPGSGFFSEPIRRVTRRLGYRVVLGSIYPHDAQVPWAWVNARHILSMLHPGGIIICHDRRSWTEPMLRTVLPEMKRRGYQAVTLTELLSEVTG
;
A
#
# COMPACT_ATOMS: atom_id res chain seq x y z
N MET A 1 -44.42 42.97 -50.31
CA MET A 1 -44.15 42.35 -51.63
C MET A 1 -43.43 41.04 -51.35
N PHE A 2 -43.93 39.82 -51.56
CA PHE A 2 -45.14 39.29 -52.18
C PHE A 2 -45.56 38.03 -51.36
N PHE A 3 -46.84 37.97 -50.96
CA PHE A 3 -47.75 36.86 -50.57
C PHE A 3 -47.19 35.52 -50.04
N GLY A 4 -47.67 34.88 -48.97
CA GLY A 4 -48.93 35.00 -48.22
C GLY A 4 -49.80 33.73 -48.39
N HIS A 5 -50.31 33.19 -47.27
CA HIS A 5 -51.40 32.20 -47.08
C HIS A 5 -51.05 30.73 -46.79
N ILE A 6 -51.76 29.94 -45.96
CA ILE A 6 -52.68 30.05 -44.79
C ILE A 6 -53.17 28.59 -44.49
N PHE A 7 -53.36 28.22 -43.20
CA PHE A 7 -54.24 27.19 -42.59
C PHE A 7 -54.35 25.75 -43.19
N ALA A 8 -54.11 24.64 -42.47
CA ALA A 8 -54.84 24.03 -41.33
C ALA A 8 -56.21 23.38 -41.66
N VAL A 9 -56.49 22.22 -41.02
CA VAL A 9 -57.81 21.63 -40.62
C VAL A 9 -58.25 20.29 -41.29
N VAL A 10 -58.24 19.19 -40.49
CA VAL A 10 -59.32 18.15 -40.26
C VAL A 10 -59.74 17.26 -41.45
N GLN A 11 -60.21 16.00 -41.36
CA GLN A 11 -60.36 14.90 -40.39
C GLN A 11 -61.21 13.82 -41.15
N LEU A 12 -61.05 12.54 -40.79
CA LEU A 12 -62.03 11.42 -40.92
C LEU A 12 -62.43 10.82 -42.29
N CYS A 13 -62.03 9.55 -42.42
CA CYS A 13 -62.85 8.35 -42.69
C CYS A 13 -63.81 8.30 -43.90
N HIS A 14 -63.66 7.26 -44.73
CA HIS A 14 -64.48 6.02 -44.75
C HIS A 14 -64.04 5.14 -45.93
N GLY A 15 -63.77 3.86 -45.67
CA GLY A 15 -63.52 2.85 -46.70
C GLY A 15 -64.77 2.05 -47.06
N VAL A 16 -64.73 1.31 -48.17
CA VAL A 16 -65.46 0.06 -48.58
C VAL A 16 -64.85 -0.32 -49.95
N ILE A 17 -64.01 -1.34 -50.13
CA ILE A 17 -64.17 -2.83 -50.22
C ILE A 17 -64.90 -3.35 -51.47
N ALA A 18 -64.20 -4.19 -52.25
CA ALA A 18 -64.61 -5.49 -52.84
C ALA A 18 -63.45 -5.97 -53.76
N GLY A 19 -62.96 -7.21 -53.87
CA GLY A 19 -63.33 -8.57 -53.44
C GLY A 19 -62.30 -9.56 -54.07
N PRO A 20 -62.54 -10.88 -54.20
CA PRO A 20 -62.19 -11.87 -53.16
C PRO A 20 -61.54 -13.22 -53.64
N LEU A 21 -61.27 -14.11 -52.65
CA LEU A 21 -61.10 -15.60 -52.60
C LEU A 21 -59.65 -16.17 -52.72
N SER A 22 -58.99 -16.91 -51.80
CA SER A 22 -59.21 -17.94 -50.71
C SER A 22 -58.48 -19.27 -51.08
N PRO A 23 -58.03 -20.17 -50.15
CA PRO A 23 -58.52 -20.43 -48.78
C PRO A 23 -57.45 -20.54 -47.65
N ALA A 24 -57.94 -20.83 -46.43
CA ALA A 24 -57.32 -20.70 -45.10
C ALA A 24 -56.87 -22.03 -44.42
N ALA A 25 -56.02 -21.95 -43.37
CA ALA A 25 -56.21 -22.58 -42.04
C ALA A 25 -55.10 -22.26 -41.00
N ASP A 26 -55.55 -21.81 -39.82
CA ASP A 26 -55.02 -21.90 -38.43
C ASP A 26 -53.61 -21.42 -38.01
N GLY A 27 -53.61 -20.61 -36.92
CA GLY A 27 -52.47 -20.46 -36.03
C GLY A 27 -52.42 -19.09 -35.32
N SER A 28 -52.90 -19.04 -34.09
CA SER A 28 -52.77 -17.93 -33.12
C SER A 28 -51.46 -17.14 -33.23
N ALA A 29 -51.57 -15.81 -33.35
CA ALA A 29 -50.45 -14.91 -33.09
C ALA A 29 -49.95 -15.13 -31.65
N PRO A 30 -48.62 -15.24 -31.42
CA PRO A 30 -48.11 -15.46 -30.09
C PRO A 30 -48.42 -14.23 -29.24
N VAL A 31 -49.26 -14.44 -28.23
CA VAL A 31 -49.33 -13.57 -27.05
C VAL A 31 -47.90 -13.32 -26.61
N ALA A 32 -47.46 -12.06 -26.66
CA ALA A 32 -46.16 -11.65 -26.17
C ALA A 32 -45.92 -12.32 -24.81
N ALA A 33 -44.91 -13.20 -24.78
CA ALA A 33 -44.55 -13.92 -23.57
C ALA A 33 -44.32 -12.88 -22.48
N ARG A 34 -45.21 -12.85 -21.47
CA ARG A 34 -44.92 -12.16 -20.21
C ARG A 34 -43.57 -12.70 -19.75
N SER A 35 -42.54 -11.85 -19.73
CA SER A 35 -41.24 -12.22 -19.18
C SER A 35 -41.47 -12.77 -17.78
N ALA A 36 -40.92 -13.95 -17.51
CA ALA A 36 -41.04 -14.56 -16.19
C ALA A 36 -40.53 -13.57 -15.13
N PRO A 37 -41.15 -13.50 -13.95
CA PRO A 37 -40.66 -12.64 -12.87
C PRO A 37 -39.19 -13.01 -12.60
N ARG A 38 -38.30 -12.02 -12.73
CA ARG A 38 -36.87 -12.17 -12.47
C ARG A 38 -36.71 -12.71 -11.03
N LYS A 39 -35.71 -13.55 -10.79
CA LYS A 39 -35.41 -14.10 -9.44
C LYS A 39 -34.02 -13.62 -9.04
N LEU A 40 -33.74 -13.62 -7.74
CA LEU A 40 -32.37 -13.38 -7.26
C LEU A 40 -31.47 -14.52 -7.76
N HIS A 41 -30.33 -14.16 -8.32
CA HIS A 41 -29.31 -15.09 -8.81
C HIS A 41 -28.27 -15.41 -7.73
N GLY A 42 -28.14 -14.57 -6.71
CA GLY A 42 -27.08 -14.64 -5.72
C GLY A 42 -25.74 -14.17 -6.26
N ARG A 43 -25.73 -13.25 -7.23
CA ARG A 43 -24.51 -12.82 -7.95
C ARG A 43 -24.48 -11.31 -8.16
N PHE A 44 -23.33 -10.68 -8.05
CA PHE A 44 -23.18 -9.25 -8.37
C PHE A 44 -21.82 -8.95 -9.00
N LEU A 45 -21.79 -7.91 -9.84
CA LEU A 45 -20.58 -7.45 -10.51
C LEU A 45 -19.85 -6.42 -9.63
N HIS A 46 -18.55 -6.58 -9.44
CA HIS A 46 -17.64 -5.55 -8.95
C HIS A 46 -16.71 -5.12 -10.10
N ILE A 47 -16.80 -3.84 -10.47
CA ILE A 47 -16.03 -3.22 -11.54
C ILE A 47 -15.43 -1.90 -11.03
N THR A 48 -14.19 -1.60 -11.41
CA THR A 48 -13.44 -0.45 -10.89
C THR A 48 -12.41 0.05 -11.90
N ASP A 49 -11.97 1.30 -11.73
CA ASP A 49 -10.77 1.85 -12.38
C ASP A 49 -10.80 1.63 -13.91
N ILE A 50 -11.82 2.23 -14.54
CA ILE A 50 -12.05 2.10 -15.98
C ILE A 50 -11.09 3.00 -16.76
N HIS A 51 -10.78 4.19 -16.23
CA HIS A 51 -9.82 5.14 -16.81
C HIS A 51 -9.94 5.31 -18.33
N PRO A 52 -11.11 5.73 -18.86
CA PRO A 52 -11.26 5.96 -20.28
C PRO A 52 -10.42 7.16 -20.71
N ASP A 53 -9.54 6.96 -21.68
CA ASP A 53 -8.72 7.99 -22.28
C ASP A 53 -9.18 8.30 -23.71
N GLN A 54 -9.57 9.56 -23.89
CA GLN A 54 -10.03 10.13 -25.15
C GLN A 54 -8.88 10.48 -26.12
N PHE A 55 -7.64 10.52 -25.64
CA PHE A 55 -6.46 10.87 -26.41
C PHE A 55 -5.66 9.65 -26.87
N TYR A 56 -5.99 8.47 -26.37
CA TYR A 56 -5.39 7.20 -26.75
C TYR A 56 -5.37 7.01 -28.27
N LYS A 57 -4.21 6.65 -28.81
CA LYS A 57 -4.04 6.31 -30.22
C LYS A 57 -3.46 4.91 -30.36
N ALA A 58 -4.18 4.06 -31.08
CA ALA A 58 -3.61 2.78 -31.47
C ALA A 58 -2.31 2.98 -32.25
N TYR A 59 -1.34 2.10 -32.01
CA TYR A 59 0.00 2.06 -32.59
C TYR A 59 0.91 3.25 -32.22
N SER A 60 0.57 3.99 -31.16
CA SER A 60 1.44 5.00 -30.54
C SER A 60 2.48 4.40 -29.60
N SER A 61 3.41 5.22 -29.13
CA SER A 61 4.41 4.82 -28.13
C SER A 61 3.77 4.60 -26.76
N THR A 62 4.27 3.62 -26.02
CA THR A 62 3.89 3.30 -24.62
C THR A 62 4.92 3.84 -23.62
N ASP A 63 5.88 4.65 -24.09
CA ASP A 63 6.89 5.27 -23.23
C ASP A 63 6.24 6.33 -22.32
N GLU A 64 6.87 6.57 -21.15
CA GLU A 64 6.35 7.44 -20.08
C GLU A 64 6.01 8.87 -20.56
N ASP A 65 6.76 9.43 -21.51
CA ASP A 65 6.52 10.79 -22.05
C ASP A 65 5.39 10.85 -23.10
N ASP A 66 5.05 9.71 -23.70
CA ASP A 66 4.11 9.62 -24.80
C ASP A 66 2.72 9.14 -24.37
N VAL A 67 2.61 8.39 -23.27
CA VAL A 67 1.37 7.94 -22.59
C VAL A 67 0.29 7.43 -23.56
N CYS A 68 0.70 6.72 -24.62
CA CYS A 68 -0.19 6.29 -25.69
C CYS A 68 -0.95 7.39 -26.47
N HIS A 69 -0.50 8.64 -26.43
CA HIS A 69 -1.07 9.76 -27.20
C HIS A 69 -0.26 10.12 -28.45
N ARG A 70 1.04 9.78 -28.45
CA ARG A 70 2.06 10.30 -29.39
C ARG A 70 3.08 9.23 -29.80
N GLY A 71 3.90 9.57 -30.79
CA GLY A 71 4.90 8.66 -31.34
C GLY A 71 4.31 7.48 -32.10
N LYS A 72 5.16 6.49 -32.41
CA LYS A 72 4.78 5.18 -32.96
C LYS A 72 5.34 4.10 -32.05
N GLY A 73 4.53 3.11 -31.70
CA GLY A 73 4.94 2.05 -30.78
C GLY A 73 3.94 0.90 -30.70
N SER A 74 3.96 0.20 -29.57
CA SER A 74 3.24 -1.06 -29.36
C SER A 74 1.82 -0.91 -28.84
N ALA A 75 1.29 0.31 -28.72
CA ALA A 75 -0.08 0.53 -28.25
C ALA A 75 -1.09 -0.24 -29.13
N GLY A 76 -1.87 -1.15 -28.54
CA GLY A 76 -2.84 -1.95 -29.27
C GLY A 76 -4.19 -1.25 -29.44
N PRO A 77 -5.07 -1.71 -30.35
CA PRO A 77 -6.42 -1.14 -30.50
C PRO A 77 -7.26 -1.17 -29.22
N TYR A 78 -7.05 -2.16 -28.35
CA TYR A 78 -7.78 -2.34 -27.10
C TYR A 78 -6.96 -2.00 -25.85
N GLY A 79 -5.84 -1.28 -26.00
CA GLY A 79 -4.97 -0.92 -24.89
C GLY A 79 -3.59 -1.57 -25.02
N ALA A 80 -2.74 -1.28 -24.05
CA ALA A 80 -1.38 -1.82 -23.95
C ALA A 80 -1.15 -2.33 -22.54
N GLU A 81 -1.12 -3.65 -22.36
CA GLU A 81 -0.88 -4.27 -21.06
C GLU A 81 0.51 -3.93 -20.50
N THR A 82 0.65 -3.88 -19.18
CA THR A 82 1.93 -3.62 -18.49
C THR A 82 2.58 -2.29 -18.86
N SER A 83 1.77 -1.31 -19.25
CA SER A 83 2.19 0.04 -19.61
C SER A 83 1.46 1.10 -18.77
N ASP A 84 1.89 2.34 -18.94
CA ASP A 84 1.30 3.51 -18.29
C ASP A 84 0.11 4.11 -19.06
N CYS A 85 -0.42 3.36 -20.01
CA CYS A 85 -1.53 3.80 -20.82
C CYS A 85 -2.87 3.51 -20.17
N ASP A 86 -3.78 4.46 -20.32
CA ASP A 86 -5.18 4.34 -19.92
C ASP A 86 -6.03 3.61 -20.97
N SER A 87 -7.29 3.32 -20.62
CA SER A 87 -8.17 2.52 -21.46
C SER A 87 -8.64 3.29 -22.70
N PRO A 88 -8.41 2.79 -23.93
CA PRO A 88 -9.10 3.33 -25.09
C PRO A 88 -10.61 3.11 -24.97
N PHE A 89 -11.40 4.00 -25.57
CA PHE A 89 -12.86 3.81 -25.64
C PHE A 89 -13.25 2.48 -26.31
N ALA A 90 -12.42 1.94 -27.20
CA ALA A 90 -12.64 0.63 -27.80
C ALA A 90 -12.66 -0.50 -26.75
N LEU A 91 -11.72 -0.48 -25.79
CA LEU A 91 -11.70 -1.43 -24.67
C LEU A 91 -12.97 -1.28 -23.83
N VAL A 92 -13.31 -0.05 -23.43
CA VAL A 92 -14.48 0.20 -22.59
C VAL A 92 -15.77 -0.22 -23.30
N ASN A 93 -15.94 0.09 -24.58
CA ASN A 93 -17.10 -0.36 -25.36
C ASN A 93 -17.19 -1.89 -25.36
N ALA A 94 -16.09 -2.57 -25.70
CA ALA A 94 -16.06 -4.03 -25.76
C ALA A 94 -16.30 -4.68 -24.38
N THR A 95 -15.85 -4.05 -23.29
CA THR A 95 -16.18 -4.46 -21.93
C THR A 95 -17.68 -4.40 -21.65
N PHE A 96 -18.35 -3.31 -22.00
CA PHE A 96 -19.79 -3.18 -21.79
C PHE A 96 -20.60 -4.11 -22.71
N ASP A 97 -20.18 -4.31 -23.95
CA ASP A 97 -20.79 -5.27 -24.89
C ASP A 97 -20.68 -6.70 -24.33
N TRP A 98 -19.52 -7.05 -23.77
CA TRP A 98 -19.32 -8.35 -23.12
C TRP A 98 -20.21 -8.51 -21.88
N ILE A 99 -20.31 -7.48 -21.02
CA ILE A 99 -21.21 -7.49 -19.84
C ILE A 99 -22.66 -7.68 -20.28
N GLU A 100 -23.09 -7.01 -21.35
CA GLU A 100 -24.43 -7.17 -21.92
C GLU A 100 -24.70 -8.63 -22.31
N ALA A 101 -23.82 -9.22 -23.11
CA ALA A 101 -23.98 -10.58 -23.62
C ALA A 101 -23.91 -11.66 -22.53
N HIS A 102 -23.11 -11.45 -21.48
CA HIS A 102 -22.76 -12.53 -20.54
C HIS A 102 -23.37 -12.39 -19.15
N LEU A 103 -23.58 -11.16 -18.65
CA LEU A 103 -23.89 -10.88 -17.24
C LEU A 103 -25.25 -10.20 -17.01
N LYS A 104 -25.76 -9.41 -17.96
CA LYS A 104 -26.96 -8.54 -17.80
C LYS A 104 -28.13 -9.19 -17.07
N ASP A 105 -28.45 -10.43 -17.43
CA ASP A 105 -29.57 -11.20 -16.91
C ASP A 105 -29.18 -12.26 -15.86
N LYS A 106 -27.96 -12.19 -15.32
CA LYS A 106 -27.41 -13.17 -14.38
C LYS A 106 -26.89 -12.56 -13.07
N ILE A 107 -27.01 -11.25 -12.91
CA ILE A 107 -26.56 -10.50 -11.73
C ILE A 107 -27.71 -9.73 -11.08
N ASP A 108 -27.61 -9.49 -9.78
CA ASP A 108 -28.66 -8.86 -8.98
C ASP A 108 -28.41 -7.36 -8.78
N PHE A 109 -27.14 -6.93 -8.74
CA PHE A 109 -26.72 -5.53 -8.60
C PHE A 109 -25.27 -5.34 -9.08
N ILE A 110 -24.82 -4.08 -9.15
CA ILE A 110 -23.46 -3.70 -9.55
C ILE A 110 -22.84 -2.78 -8.51
N VAL A 111 -21.60 -3.08 -8.14
CA VAL A 111 -20.72 -2.24 -7.33
C VAL A 111 -19.67 -1.62 -8.26
N TRP A 112 -19.73 -0.29 -8.44
CA TRP A 112 -18.81 0.45 -9.29
C TRP A 112 -17.93 1.37 -8.42
N THR A 113 -16.68 0.98 -8.19
CA THR A 113 -15.79 1.66 -7.22
C THR A 113 -14.97 2.82 -7.81
N GLY A 114 -15.51 3.55 -8.79
CA GLY A 114 -14.95 4.84 -9.26
C GLY A 114 -13.79 4.74 -10.26
N ASP A 115 -13.11 5.87 -10.44
CA ASP A 115 -11.99 6.13 -11.37
C ASP A 115 -12.38 5.94 -12.84
N SER A 116 -13.20 6.88 -13.30
CA SER A 116 -13.77 6.94 -14.66
C SER A 116 -13.31 8.17 -15.43
N ALA A 117 -12.18 8.75 -15.05
CA ALA A 117 -11.42 9.72 -15.82
C ALA A 117 -9.97 9.27 -15.88
N ARG A 118 -9.33 9.41 -17.06
CA ARG A 118 -7.91 9.08 -17.28
C ARG A 118 -6.98 9.70 -16.23
N HIS A 119 -5.83 9.10 -16.01
CA HIS A 119 -4.75 9.68 -15.22
C HIS A 119 -4.23 10.98 -15.85
N ASP A 120 -3.76 11.89 -15.00
CA ASP A 120 -3.24 13.19 -15.42
C ASP A 120 -1.70 13.18 -15.54
N ARG A 121 -1.18 12.24 -16.35
CA ARG A 121 0.27 12.00 -16.52
C ARG A 121 0.90 12.81 -17.67
N ASP A 122 0.10 13.28 -18.61
CA ASP A 122 0.58 14.07 -19.76
C ASP A 122 0.54 15.58 -19.43
N GLU A 123 1.67 16.15 -19.04
CA GLU A 123 1.79 17.58 -18.73
C GLU A 123 1.45 18.50 -19.93
N HIS A 124 1.57 18.00 -21.16
CA HIS A 124 1.21 18.77 -22.35
C HIS A 124 -0.30 18.75 -22.64
N LEU A 125 -1.00 17.76 -22.10
CA LEU A 125 -2.45 17.61 -22.20
C LEU A 125 -3.02 17.41 -20.79
N PRO A 126 -3.03 18.46 -19.94
CA PRO A 126 -3.58 18.35 -18.60
C PRO A 126 -5.09 18.10 -18.65
N ARG A 127 -5.58 17.32 -17.69
CA ARG A 127 -6.99 16.95 -17.58
C ARG A 127 -7.83 18.15 -17.14
N THR A 128 -8.95 18.37 -17.82
CA THR A 128 -9.88 19.47 -17.49
C THR A 128 -11.13 18.96 -16.77
N ALA A 129 -11.82 19.85 -16.04
CA ALA A 129 -13.06 19.49 -15.34
C ALA A 129 -14.14 18.98 -16.29
N ASP A 130 -14.26 19.55 -17.50
CA ASP A 130 -15.22 19.10 -18.51
C ASP A 130 -14.89 17.70 -19.02
N GLN A 131 -13.62 17.34 -19.13
CA GLN A 131 -13.20 15.99 -19.52
C GLN A 131 -13.55 14.98 -18.42
N VAL A 132 -13.23 15.29 -17.16
CA VAL A 132 -13.56 14.42 -16.01
C VAL A 132 -15.06 14.17 -15.91
N LEU A 133 -15.86 15.24 -15.96
CA LEU A 133 -17.32 15.14 -15.90
C LEU A 133 -17.89 14.46 -17.15
N GLY A 134 -17.29 14.69 -18.31
CA GLY A 134 -17.69 14.10 -19.59
C GLY A 134 -17.51 12.59 -19.61
N THR A 135 -16.35 12.07 -19.22
CA THR A 135 -16.10 10.63 -19.16
C THR A 135 -16.96 9.96 -18.09
N ASN A 136 -17.13 10.59 -16.93
CA ASN A 136 -18.03 10.09 -15.88
C ASN A 136 -19.49 10.04 -16.34
N THR A 137 -19.95 11.05 -17.09
CA THR A 137 -21.28 11.05 -17.71
C THR A 137 -21.41 9.91 -18.71
N TRP A 138 -20.41 9.71 -19.55
CA TRP A 138 -20.41 8.65 -20.56
C TRP A 138 -20.47 7.24 -19.96
N ILE A 139 -19.69 6.96 -18.90
CA ILE A 139 -19.73 5.69 -18.19
C ILE A 139 -21.08 5.49 -17.48
N ALA A 140 -21.61 6.53 -16.82
CA ALA A 140 -22.92 6.49 -16.20
C ALA A 140 -24.03 6.19 -17.23
N ASP A 141 -23.99 6.84 -18.39
CA ASP A 141 -24.94 6.62 -19.48
C ASP A 141 -24.84 5.19 -20.03
N LYS A 142 -23.65 4.59 -20.11
CA LYS A 142 -23.50 3.18 -20.50
C LYS A 142 -24.17 2.23 -19.52
N PHE A 143 -23.97 2.42 -18.22
CA PHE A 143 -24.67 1.63 -17.20
C PHE A 143 -26.18 1.82 -17.25
N ALA A 144 -26.65 3.06 -17.40
CA ALA A 144 -28.07 3.36 -17.51
C ALA A 144 -28.68 2.73 -18.77
N ALA A 145 -28.02 2.83 -19.93
CA ALA A 145 -28.48 2.22 -21.17
C ALA A 145 -28.58 0.70 -21.07
N LEU A 146 -27.62 0.07 -20.38
CA LEU A 146 -27.57 -1.38 -20.24
C LEU A 146 -28.59 -1.92 -19.23
N PHE A 147 -28.81 -1.21 -18.11
CA PHE A 147 -29.53 -1.76 -16.96
C PHE A 147 -30.84 -1.02 -16.60
N ALA A 148 -31.25 0.00 -17.34
CA ALA A 148 -32.54 0.67 -17.12
C ALA A 148 -33.70 0.03 -17.89
N ASP A 149 -34.91 0.15 -17.35
CA ASP A 149 -36.15 -0.22 -18.01
C ASP A 149 -36.53 0.89 -19.02
N GLY A 150 -36.88 0.52 -20.25
CA GLY A 150 -37.25 1.47 -21.31
C GLY A 150 -38.56 2.23 -21.05
N GLU A 151 -39.32 1.87 -20.02
CA GLU A 151 -40.56 2.54 -19.62
C GLU A 151 -40.29 3.76 -18.73
N ARG A 152 -40.58 4.95 -19.26
CA ARG A 152 -40.60 6.20 -18.47
C ARG A 152 -41.82 6.19 -17.55
N GLY A 153 -41.64 5.82 -16.29
CA GLY A 153 -42.60 6.14 -15.24
C GLY A 153 -42.65 7.64 -15.00
N ASN A 154 -43.72 8.13 -14.36
CA ASN A 154 -44.06 9.54 -14.14
C ASN A 154 -43.07 10.35 -13.25
N GLY A 155 -41.83 9.87 -13.09
CA GLY A 155 -40.74 10.49 -12.33
C GLY A 155 -39.31 10.13 -12.79
N GLY A 156 -39.14 9.45 -13.95
CA GLY A 156 -37.82 9.11 -14.50
C GLY A 156 -37.67 7.65 -14.94
N THR A 157 -36.51 7.32 -15.51
CA THR A 157 -36.14 5.95 -15.93
C THR A 157 -35.82 5.09 -14.69
N THR A 158 -36.48 3.94 -14.54
CA THR A 158 -36.27 3.00 -13.42
C THR A 158 -35.20 1.97 -13.77
N MET A 159 -34.24 1.74 -12.87
CA MET A 159 -33.21 0.71 -13.05
C MET A 159 -33.80 -0.70 -12.86
N THR A 160 -33.51 -1.62 -13.79
CA THR A 160 -33.84 -3.06 -13.65
C THR A 160 -32.83 -3.75 -12.74
N VAL A 161 -31.54 -3.39 -12.85
CA VAL A 161 -30.46 -3.82 -11.96
C VAL A 161 -29.87 -2.56 -11.31
N PRO A 162 -29.89 -2.42 -9.97
CA PRO A 162 -29.32 -1.25 -9.32
C PRO A 162 -27.80 -1.22 -9.48
N VAL A 163 -27.27 -0.04 -9.77
CA VAL A 163 -25.84 0.26 -9.88
C VAL A 163 -25.48 1.21 -8.75
N VAL A 164 -24.44 0.89 -7.98
CA VAL A 164 -24.00 1.69 -6.85
C VAL A 164 -22.61 2.26 -7.14
N PRO A 165 -22.50 3.52 -7.59
CA PRO A 165 -21.22 4.19 -7.85
C PRO A 165 -20.60 4.77 -6.57
N THR A 166 -19.28 5.00 -6.61
CA THR A 166 -18.54 5.91 -5.72
C THR A 166 -17.50 6.71 -6.51
N PHE A 167 -16.90 7.72 -5.89
CA PHE A 167 -15.82 8.51 -6.45
C PHE A 167 -14.50 7.78 -6.35
N GLY A 168 -13.75 7.77 -7.44
CA GLY A 168 -12.32 7.58 -7.39
C GLY A 168 -11.54 8.88 -7.27
N ASN A 169 -10.24 8.79 -7.02
CA ASN A 169 -9.39 9.97 -6.80
C ASN A 169 -9.06 10.71 -8.10
N ASN A 170 -9.29 10.07 -9.25
CA ASN A 170 -9.21 10.69 -10.58
C ASN A 170 -10.52 11.35 -11.03
N ASP A 171 -11.62 11.11 -10.32
CA ASP A 171 -12.95 11.66 -10.66
C ASP A 171 -13.17 13.10 -10.19
N ILE A 172 -12.17 13.71 -9.55
CA ILE A 172 -12.21 15.07 -9.00
C ILE A 172 -10.95 15.83 -9.44
N LEU A 173 -11.10 17.14 -9.70
CA LEU A 173 -9.98 18.06 -9.87
C LEU A 173 -10.00 19.18 -8.80
N PRO A 174 -8.82 19.54 -8.23
CA PRO A 174 -7.51 18.92 -8.47
C PRO A 174 -7.44 17.45 -8.00
N HIS A 175 -6.55 16.66 -8.61
CA HIS A 175 -6.41 15.23 -8.30
C HIS A 175 -6.27 15.00 -6.78
N ASN A 176 -6.97 13.99 -6.23
CA ASN A 176 -7.06 13.66 -4.81
C ASN A 176 -7.77 14.70 -3.91
N ILE A 177 -7.95 15.95 -4.36
CA ILE A 177 -8.44 17.04 -3.51
C ILE A 177 -9.93 17.25 -3.70
N LEU A 178 -10.72 16.70 -2.76
CA LEU A 178 -12.13 17.01 -2.63
C LEU A 178 -12.36 17.84 -1.36
N LEU A 179 -12.84 19.07 -1.53
CA LEU A 179 -13.21 19.95 -0.42
C LEU A 179 -14.53 19.49 0.23
N PRO A 180 -14.79 19.87 1.51
CA PRO A 180 -16.08 19.61 2.16
C PRO A 180 -17.28 20.07 1.30
N GLY A 181 -18.35 19.28 1.31
CA GLY A 181 -19.60 19.63 0.63
C GLY A 181 -20.46 20.61 1.45
N PRO A 182 -21.54 21.15 0.86
CA PRO A 182 -21.93 21.01 -0.55
C PRO A 182 -21.00 21.80 -1.47
N ASN A 183 -20.63 21.21 -2.61
CA ASN A 183 -19.73 21.84 -3.58
C ASN A 183 -20.16 21.54 -5.03
N LYS A 184 -19.51 22.21 -5.99
CA LYS A 184 -19.86 22.11 -7.42
C LYS A 184 -19.68 20.70 -7.97
N TRP A 185 -18.68 19.94 -7.49
CA TRP A 185 -18.47 18.56 -7.91
C TRP A 185 -19.65 17.70 -7.50
N LEU A 186 -20.01 17.70 -6.22
CA LEU A 186 -21.14 16.90 -5.70
C LEU A 186 -22.46 17.27 -6.39
N GLN A 187 -22.71 18.55 -6.66
CA GLN A 187 -23.89 18.98 -7.42
C GLN A 187 -23.92 18.44 -8.86
N ARG A 188 -22.76 18.41 -9.56
CA ARG A 188 -22.68 17.87 -10.92
C ARG A 188 -22.85 16.35 -10.92
N TYR A 189 -22.23 15.65 -9.99
CA TYR A 189 -22.40 14.21 -9.85
C TYR A 189 -23.80 13.81 -9.39
N ALA A 190 -24.50 14.66 -8.62
CA ALA A 190 -25.90 14.42 -8.26
C ALA A 190 -26.78 14.37 -9.51
N HIS A 191 -26.45 15.18 -10.52
CA HIS A 191 -27.10 15.13 -11.82
C HIS A 191 -26.68 13.89 -12.64
N ILE A 192 -25.38 13.58 -12.72
CA ILE A 192 -24.85 12.42 -13.48
C ILE A 192 -25.42 11.11 -12.92
N TRP A 193 -25.42 10.95 -11.60
CA TRP A 193 -25.85 9.72 -10.91
C TRP A 193 -27.31 9.77 -10.45
N ARG A 194 -28.14 10.68 -10.99
CA ARG A 194 -29.55 10.85 -10.60
C ARG A 194 -30.41 9.58 -10.70
N HIS A 195 -30.00 8.65 -11.58
CA HIS A 195 -30.67 7.36 -11.82
C HIS A 195 -30.19 6.25 -10.85
N PHE A 196 -29.06 6.46 -10.19
CA PHE A 196 -28.41 5.49 -9.30
C PHE A 196 -28.63 5.83 -7.82
N ILE A 197 -28.76 7.12 -7.50
CA ILE A 197 -28.97 7.62 -6.13
C ILE A 197 -30.48 7.68 -5.84
N PRO A 198 -30.98 6.91 -4.86
CA PRO A 198 -32.36 7.00 -4.41
C PRO A 198 -32.72 8.42 -3.98
N GLU A 199 -33.97 8.83 -4.22
CA GLU A 199 -34.41 10.22 -3.99
C GLU A 199 -34.18 10.67 -2.55
N GLU A 200 -34.48 9.79 -1.59
CA GLU A 200 -34.29 9.97 -0.15
C GLU A 200 -32.82 10.11 0.28
N GLN A 201 -31.87 9.69 -0.56
CA GLN A 201 -30.43 9.78 -0.29
C GLN A 201 -29.78 11.01 -0.92
N ARG A 202 -30.46 11.74 -1.80
CA ARG A 202 -29.88 12.85 -2.56
C ARG A 202 -29.33 13.96 -1.68
N HIS A 203 -29.99 14.27 -0.57
CA HIS A 203 -29.49 15.27 0.38
C HIS A 203 -28.19 14.84 1.06
N SER A 204 -28.09 13.56 1.47
CA SER A 204 -26.85 13.00 2.04
C SER A 204 -25.72 13.07 1.01
N PHE A 205 -26.03 12.74 -0.24
CA PHE A 205 -25.09 12.79 -1.34
C PHE A 205 -24.61 14.22 -1.67
N GLU A 206 -25.51 15.20 -1.73
CA GLU A 206 -25.10 16.59 -1.98
C GLU A 206 -24.30 17.18 -0.83
N PHE A 207 -24.58 16.74 0.41
CA PHE A 207 -23.84 17.16 1.60
C PHE A 207 -22.40 16.63 1.62
N GLY A 208 -22.18 15.36 1.25
CA GLY A 208 -20.87 14.74 1.46
C GLY A 208 -20.45 13.68 0.43
N GLY A 209 -21.27 13.40 -0.57
CA GLY A 209 -20.97 12.42 -1.61
C GLY A 209 -21.11 10.96 -1.18
N TRP A 210 -21.68 10.69 -0.01
CA TRP A 210 -21.97 9.35 0.48
C TRP A 210 -23.48 9.08 0.53
N PHE A 211 -23.85 7.82 0.28
CA PHE A 211 -25.24 7.37 0.25
C PHE A 211 -25.33 5.85 0.38
N SER A 212 -26.53 5.31 0.55
CA SER A 212 -26.78 3.87 0.54
C SER A 212 -27.88 3.48 -0.44
N VAL A 213 -27.83 2.23 -0.92
CA VAL A 213 -28.82 1.67 -1.84
C VAL A 213 -29.25 0.30 -1.33
N GLU A 214 -30.54 0.09 -1.07
CA GLU A 214 -31.09 -1.22 -0.65
C GLU A 214 -31.18 -2.21 -1.81
N VAL A 215 -30.03 -2.70 -2.30
CA VAL A 215 -29.93 -3.58 -3.48
C VAL A 215 -30.80 -4.84 -3.40
N VAL A 216 -31.07 -5.34 -2.18
CA VAL A 216 -32.18 -6.27 -1.92
C VAL A 216 -33.12 -5.57 -0.93
N PRO A 217 -34.23 -4.98 -1.40
CA PRO A 217 -35.14 -4.16 -0.61
C PRO A 217 -35.51 -4.77 0.75
N GLY A 218 -35.31 -4.01 1.83
CA GLY A 218 -35.58 -4.43 3.20
C GLY A 218 -34.70 -5.57 3.75
N ARG A 219 -33.66 -6.00 3.02
CA ARG A 219 -32.80 -7.12 3.43
C ARG A 219 -31.30 -6.82 3.34
N LEU A 220 -30.81 -6.23 2.25
CA LEU A 220 -29.40 -5.92 2.00
C LEU A 220 -29.25 -4.52 1.41
N ALA A 221 -28.33 -3.73 1.97
CA ALA A 221 -27.93 -2.45 1.40
C ALA A 221 -26.43 -2.37 1.11
N VAL A 222 -26.06 -1.61 0.09
CA VAL A 222 -24.68 -1.24 -0.24
C VAL A 222 -24.48 0.23 0.15
N PHE A 223 -23.42 0.50 0.90
CA PHE A 223 -23.03 1.84 1.35
C PHE A 223 -21.90 2.37 0.48
N SER A 224 -22.18 3.39 -0.31
CA SER A 224 -21.18 4.14 -1.06
C SER A 224 -20.53 5.18 -0.14
N LEU A 225 -19.32 4.86 0.33
CA LEU A 225 -18.51 5.77 1.13
C LEU A 225 -17.69 6.67 0.20
N ASN A 226 -17.63 7.96 0.52
CA ASN A 226 -16.71 8.88 -0.11
C ASN A 226 -15.33 8.74 0.58
N THR A 227 -14.50 7.84 0.05
CA THR A 227 -13.19 7.56 0.64
C THR A 227 -12.19 8.68 0.43
N LEU A 228 -12.47 9.68 -0.42
CA LEU A 228 -11.59 10.86 -0.55
C LEU A 228 -11.55 11.71 0.72
N TYR A 229 -12.61 11.69 1.53
CA TYR A 229 -12.58 12.34 2.84
C TYR A 229 -11.85 11.53 3.92
N LEU A 230 -11.48 10.29 3.60
CA LEU A 230 -10.69 9.42 4.46
C LEU A 230 -9.25 9.31 3.98
N PHE A 231 -8.99 9.74 2.74
CA PHE A 231 -7.73 9.58 2.03
C PHE A 231 -6.68 10.53 2.59
N ASP A 232 -5.52 9.99 2.99
CA ASP A 232 -4.43 10.74 3.61
C ASP A 232 -3.83 11.81 2.69
N ARG A 233 -3.94 11.62 1.37
CA ARG A 233 -3.47 12.58 0.35
C ARG A 233 -4.48 13.68 0.00
N ASN A 234 -5.67 13.69 0.61
CA ASN A 234 -6.60 14.79 0.42
C ASN A 234 -6.24 15.94 1.37
N ALA A 235 -5.36 16.84 0.93
CA ALA A 235 -4.98 18.04 1.67
C ALA A 235 -6.13 19.03 1.95
N GLY A 236 -7.33 18.78 1.41
CA GLY A 236 -8.53 19.58 1.63
C GLY A 236 -9.31 19.23 2.91
N VAL A 237 -8.93 18.18 3.65
CA VAL A 237 -9.60 17.69 4.86
C VAL A 237 -8.58 17.19 5.89
N ASP A 238 -8.98 17.11 7.17
CA ASP A 238 -8.10 16.80 8.31
C ASP A 238 -8.66 15.64 9.17
N GLY A 239 -8.77 14.47 8.54
CA GLY A 239 -9.12 13.22 9.20
C GLY A 239 -10.58 13.13 9.67
N CYS A 240 -10.82 12.31 10.70
CA CYS A 240 -12.16 11.94 11.17
C CYS A 240 -12.41 12.23 12.64
N ARG A 241 -11.50 12.93 13.33
CA ARG A 241 -11.63 13.23 14.77
C ARG A 241 -12.46 14.49 15.03
N ASP A 242 -12.24 15.56 14.28
CA ASP A 242 -12.87 16.86 14.52
C ASP A 242 -14.31 16.88 13.97
N PRO A 243 -15.33 17.25 14.77
CA PRO A 243 -16.71 17.40 14.30
C PRO A 243 -16.93 18.36 13.13
N ALA A 244 -15.98 19.24 12.82
CA ALA A 244 -16.04 20.12 11.65
C ALA A 244 -15.62 19.44 10.33
N GLU A 245 -14.93 18.30 10.41
CA GLU A 245 -14.37 17.62 9.24
C GLU A 245 -15.40 16.69 8.59
N PRO A 246 -15.45 16.64 7.24
CA PRO A 246 -16.41 15.77 6.54
C PRO A 246 -16.16 14.29 6.83
N GLY A 247 -14.91 13.89 7.11
CA GLY A 247 -14.58 12.54 7.55
C GLY A 247 -15.30 12.16 8.86
N TYR A 248 -15.41 13.09 9.81
CA TYR A 248 -16.19 12.88 11.04
C TYR A 248 -17.67 12.70 10.72
N HIS A 249 -18.24 13.59 9.91
CA HIS A 249 -19.66 13.53 9.53
C HIS A 249 -20.03 12.22 8.82
N GLN A 250 -19.18 11.75 7.90
CA GLN A 250 -19.39 10.47 7.22
C GLN A 250 -19.37 9.29 8.21
N MET A 251 -18.45 9.30 9.17
CA MET A 251 -18.36 8.23 10.17
C MET A 251 -19.57 8.22 11.12
N GLU A 252 -20.07 9.40 11.52
CA GLU A 252 -21.29 9.48 12.33
C GLU A 252 -22.53 9.07 11.54
N TRP A 253 -22.65 9.50 10.27
CA TRP A 253 -23.69 9.02 9.38
C TRP A 253 -23.66 7.50 9.26
N LEU A 254 -22.49 6.92 8.98
CA LEU A 254 -22.32 5.46 8.84
C LEU A 254 -22.73 4.74 10.13
N ARG A 255 -22.33 5.24 11.30
CA ARG A 255 -22.73 4.68 12.61
C ARG A 255 -24.25 4.59 12.74
N VAL A 256 -24.93 5.70 12.46
CA VAL A 256 -26.37 5.83 12.60
C VAL A 256 -27.09 4.91 11.61
N GLN A 257 -26.66 4.90 10.36
CA GLN A 257 -27.27 4.03 9.34
C GLN A 257 -27.09 2.54 9.64
N LEU A 258 -25.89 2.11 10.06
CA LEU A 258 -25.67 0.71 10.44
C LEU A 258 -26.50 0.30 11.65
N GLN A 259 -26.74 1.23 12.59
CA GLN A 259 -27.64 0.99 13.72
C GLN A 259 -29.10 0.80 13.24
N PHE A 260 -29.58 1.61 12.30
CA PHE A 260 -30.91 1.41 11.71
C PHE A 260 -31.03 0.06 10.99
N LEU A 261 -30.01 -0.35 10.23
CA LEU A 261 -30.00 -1.66 9.58
C LEU A 261 -30.03 -2.81 10.59
N ARG A 262 -29.28 -2.69 11.69
CA ARG A 262 -29.31 -3.68 12.78
C ARG A 262 -30.72 -3.82 13.35
N GLU A 263 -31.40 -2.72 13.63
CA GLU A 263 -32.75 -2.70 14.20
C GLU A 263 -33.78 -3.31 13.24
N ARG A 264 -33.60 -3.10 11.93
CA ARG A 264 -34.41 -3.69 10.86
C ARG A 264 -34.03 -5.13 10.51
N GLY A 265 -32.96 -5.66 11.09
CA GLY A 265 -32.44 -7.01 10.78
C GLY A 265 -31.79 -7.13 9.40
N MET A 266 -31.43 -6.01 8.77
CA MET A 266 -30.79 -5.93 7.47
C MET A 266 -29.28 -6.12 7.52
N LYS A 267 -28.67 -6.36 6.37
CA LYS A 267 -27.21 -6.50 6.17
C LYS A 267 -26.64 -5.38 5.33
N ALA A 268 -25.33 -5.15 5.48
CA ALA A 268 -24.62 -4.07 4.80
C ALA A 268 -23.37 -4.57 4.08
N ILE A 269 -23.18 -4.14 2.83
CA ILE A 269 -21.88 -4.14 2.15
C ILE A 269 -21.35 -2.70 2.20
N LEU A 270 -20.09 -2.53 2.60
CA LEU A 270 -19.43 -1.23 2.57
C LEU A 270 -18.57 -1.17 1.31
N MET A 271 -18.62 -0.07 0.57
CA MET A 271 -17.77 0.14 -0.60
C MET A 271 -17.14 1.53 -0.59
N GLY A 272 -16.01 1.65 -1.28
CA GLY A 272 -15.31 2.91 -1.54
C GLY A 272 -14.28 2.71 -2.64
N HIS A 273 -13.56 3.75 -3.02
CA HIS A 273 -12.50 3.61 -4.01
C HIS A 273 -11.17 3.26 -3.34
N VAL A 274 -10.64 4.19 -2.52
CA VAL A 274 -9.36 4.03 -1.84
C VAL A 274 -9.54 3.04 -0.67
N PRO A 275 -8.82 1.90 -0.66
CA PRO A 275 -8.96 0.92 0.42
C PRO A 275 -8.31 1.41 1.73
N PRO A 276 -8.75 0.89 2.90
CA PRO A 276 -8.16 1.20 4.21
C PRO A 276 -6.80 0.49 4.41
N ALA A 277 -5.89 0.59 3.45
CA ALA A 277 -4.55 0.00 3.53
C ALA A 277 -3.71 0.72 4.59
N ARG A 278 -3.03 -0.09 5.42
CA ARG A 278 -2.26 0.39 6.59
C ARG A 278 -1.03 -0.50 6.80
N THR A 279 -0.04 -0.37 5.91
CA THR A 279 1.31 -0.94 6.09
C THR A 279 2.33 0.16 6.34
N GLU A 280 3.56 -0.20 6.72
CA GLU A 280 4.63 0.79 6.97
C GLU A 280 4.98 1.60 5.71
N SER A 281 5.06 0.93 4.55
CA SER A 281 5.33 1.61 3.27
C SER A 281 4.11 2.35 2.70
N LYS A 282 2.89 1.87 2.95
CA LYS A 282 1.67 2.43 2.34
C LYS A 282 0.53 2.50 3.34
N MET A 283 0.31 3.72 3.83
CA MET A 283 -0.93 4.14 4.48
C MET A 283 -1.72 4.91 3.43
N LEU A 284 -3.00 4.60 3.28
CA LEU A 284 -3.88 5.34 2.37
C LEU A 284 -4.92 6.14 3.14
N TRP A 285 -5.34 5.71 4.32
CA TRP A 285 -6.31 6.49 5.09
C TRP A 285 -5.61 7.26 6.20
N ASP A 286 -6.16 8.44 6.51
CA ASP A 286 -5.83 9.12 7.76
C ASP A 286 -6.04 8.15 8.94
N GLU A 287 -5.12 8.19 9.89
CA GLU A 287 -5.08 7.24 10.99
C GLU A 287 -6.35 7.35 11.86
N THR A 288 -6.88 8.56 12.09
CA THR A 288 -8.11 8.73 12.87
C THR A 288 -9.33 8.17 12.14
N CYS A 289 -9.36 8.27 10.81
CA CYS A 289 -10.39 7.67 9.96
C CYS A 289 -10.33 6.14 9.98
N TRP A 290 -9.14 5.56 9.79
CA TRP A 290 -8.94 4.12 9.85
C TRP A 290 -9.38 3.54 11.20
N GLN A 291 -9.03 4.23 12.31
CA GLN A 291 -9.37 3.84 13.67
C GLN A 291 -10.89 3.85 13.92
N LYS A 292 -11.61 4.90 13.49
CA LYS A 292 -13.08 4.97 13.60
C LYS A 292 -13.77 3.90 12.74
N TYR A 293 -13.37 3.79 11.47
CA TYR A 293 -13.95 2.81 10.56
C TYR A 293 -13.79 1.38 11.08
N SER A 294 -12.57 1.00 11.47
CA SER A 294 -12.27 -0.32 12.02
C SER A 294 -13.06 -0.62 13.28
N LEU A 295 -13.27 0.39 14.13
CA LEU A 295 -14.12 0.28 15.31
C LEU A 295 -15.59 0.07 14.92
N TRP A 296 -16.11 0.77 13.90
CA TRP A 296 -17.52 0.64 13.51
C TRP A 296 -17.78 -0.73 12.90
N VAL A 297 -16.93 -1.19 11.98
CA VAL A 297 -17.03 -2.53 11.40
C VAL A 297 -16.95 -3.60 12.50
N HIS A 298 -16.07 -3.43 13.48
CA HIS A 298 -16.00 -4.33 14.63
C HIS A 298 -17.30 -4.32 15.45
N GLN A 299 -17.84 -3.15 15.77
CA GLN A 299 -19.09 -3.03 16.53
C GLN A 299 -20.30 -3.53 15.75
N PHE A 300 -20.32 -3.44 14.42
CA PHE A 300 -21.41 -3.86 13.53
C PHE A 300 -21.12 -5.17 12.78
N ARG A 301 -20.25 -6.03 13.35
CA ARG A 301 -19.88 -7.34 12.79
C ARG A 301 -21.04 -8.33 12.57
N ASP A 302 -22.20 -8.06 13.17
CA ASP A 302 -23.47 -8.78 12.98
C ASP A 302 -24.25 -8.33 11.72
N VAL A 303 -23.93 -7.14 11.21
CA VAL A 303 -24.59 -6.47 10.07
C VAL A 303 -23.71 -6.46 8.83
N VAL A 304 -22.43 -6.10 8.99
CA VAL A 304 -21.49 -5.91 7.87
C VAL A 304 -21.10 -7.26 7.26
N VAL A 305 -21.24 -7.37 5.94
CA VAL A 305 -20.94 -8.56 5.13
C VAL A 305 -19.48 -8.52 4.65
N THR A 306 -19.06 -7.40 4.06
CA THR A 306 -17.70 -7.20 3.54
C THR A 306 -17.44 -5.72 3.25
N GLY A 307 -16.17 -5.35 3.05
CA GLY A 307 -15.74 -4.11 2.40
C GLY A 307 -15.23 -4.37 0.98
N LEU A 308 -15.61 -3.56 -0.01
CA LEU A 308 -15.20 -3.66 -1.42
C LEU A 308 -14.53 -2.37 -1.91
N TYR A 309 -13.33 -2.47 -2.48
CA TYR A 309 -12.51 -1.32 -2.89
C TYR A 309 -11.78 -1.55 -4.22
N GLY A 310 -11.23 -0.48 -4.81
CA GLY A 310 -10.44 -0.49 -6.04
C GLY A 310 -9.07 0.18 -5.87
N HIS A 311 -8.74 1.14 -6.73
CA HIS A 311 -7.59 2.07 -6.65
C HIS A 311 -6.21 1.44 -6.90
N MET A 312 -5.97 0.24 -6.35
CA MET A 312 -4.64 -0.35 -6.30
C MET A 312 -4.24 -1.07 -7.60
N ASN A 313 -5.19 -1.30 -8.50
CA ASN A 313 -5.03 -2.03 -9.76
C ASN A 313 -4.47 -3.45 -9.64
N ILE A 314 -4.49 -4.05 -8.45
CA ILE A 314 -4.00 -5.40 -8.18
C ILE A 314 -5.02 -6.21 -7.35
N ASP A 315 -5.18 -7.49 -7.69
CA ASP A 315 -6.04 -8.40 -6.93
C ASP A 315 -5.44 -8.77 -5.57
N HIS A 316 -6.03 -8.27 -4.48
CA HIS A 316 -5.65 -8.64 -3.13
C HIS A 316 -6.74 -8.35 -2.09
N PHE A 317 -6.42 -8.58 -0.82
CA PHE A 317 -7.33 -8.40 0.31
C PHE A 317 -6.57 -7.94 1.56
N LEU A 318 -7.31 -7.30 2.48
CA LEU A 318 -6.80 -6.76 3.74
C LEU A 318 -7.48 -7.44 4.92
N ILE A 319 -6.69 -7.83 5.92
CA ILE A 319 -7.19 -8.37 7.19
C ILE A 319 -6.81 -7.38 8.27
N HIS A 320 -7.81 -6.89 8.99
CA HIS A 320 -7.63 -5.89 10.04
C HIS A 320 -7.82 -6.54 11.42
N ASP A 321 -6.83 -6.45 12.32
CA ASP A 321 -6.94 -6.96 13.70
C ASP A 321 -7.47 -5.85 14.62
N ARG A 322 -8.52 -6.16 15.39
CA ARG A 322 -9.09 -5.28 16.42
C ARG A 322 -8.04 -4.82 17.41
N LYS A 323 -6.99 -5.61 17.66
CA LYS A 323 -5.91 -5.23 18.58
C LYS A 323 -5.17 -3.97 18.16
N ASP A 324 -5.24 -3.62 16.88
CA ASP A 324 -4.59 -2.44 16.33
C ASP A 324 -5.47 -1.19 16.48
N ILE A 325 -6.68 -1.35 17.03
CA ILE A 325 -7.58 -0.24 17.36
C ILE A 325 -7.12 0.41 18.67
N ASN A 326 -6.69 1.67 18.58
CA ASN A 326 -6.31 2.49 19.71
C ASN A 326 -7.34 3.60 19.96
N ILE A 327 -8.31 3.32 20.84
CA ILE A 327 -9.35 4.31 21.22
C ILE A 327 -8.75 5.59 21.78
N ALA A 328 -7.59 5.53 22.44
CA ALA A 328 -6.96 6.73 22.99
C ALA A 328 -6.51 7.71 21.89
N ALA A 329 -6.11 7.20 20.71
CA ALA A 329 -5.75 8.02 19.55
C ALA A 329 -6.95 8.84 19.03
N LEU A 330 -8.17 8.36 19.22
CA LEU A 330 -9.40 9.06 18.86
C LEU A 330 -9.81 10.16 19.86
N THR A 331 -9.26 10.14 21.08
CA THR A 331 -9.67 11.02 22.21
C THR A 331 -8.60 11.98 22.70
N ALA A 332 -7.39 11.95 22.11
CA ALA A 332 -6.27 12.80 22.55
C ALA A 332 -6.51 14.28 22.17
N PRO A 333 -6.17 15.27 23.04
CA PRO A 333 -6.33 16.69 22.75
C PRO A 333 -5.52 17.14 21.52
N SER A 334 -6.09 18.06 20.73
CA SER A 334 -5.48 18.66 19.54
C SER A 334 -4.16 19.42 19.82
N SER A 335 -3.92 19.85 21.05
CA SER A 335 -2.67 20.52 21.48
C SER A 335 -1.47 19.59 21.69
N LEU A 336 -1.66 18.27 21.54
CA LEU A 336 -0.59 17.26 21.50
C LEU A 336 -0.25 16.84 20.06
N ARG A 337 -0.32 17.80 19.12
CA ARG A 337 0.38 17.65 17.84
C ARG A 337 1.88 17.74 18.09
N THR A 338 2.51 16.62 18.44
CA THR A 338 3.79 16.31 17.81
C THR A 338 3.45 16.13 16.34
N ARG A 339 3.76 17.15 15.55
CA ARG A 339 3.88 17.05 14.10
C ARG A 339 5.10 16.17 13.82
N ASP A 340 4.94 14.89 14.14
CA ASP A 340 5.82 13.76 13.81
C ASP A 340 5.20 13.01 12.61
N GLU A 341 4.38 13.73 11.84
CA GLU A 341 3.99 13.38 10.50
C GLU A 341 5.14 13.83 9.62
N THR A 342 6.04 12.89 9.35
CA THR A 342 6.93 12.92 8.20
C THR A 342 6.21 13.59 7.04
N GLU A 343 6.73 14.73 6.59
CA GLU A 343 6.54 15.18 5.21
C GLU A 343 7.02 14.01 4.33
N LYS A 344 6.09 13.13 3.97
CA LYS A 344 6.27 12.18 2.88
C LYS A 344 6.17 13.00 1.61
N GLU A 345 7.26 13.68 1.26
CA GLU A 345 7.54 14.03 -0.13
C GLU A 345 7.77 12.73 -0.90
N ASP A 346 6.69 11.99 -1.14
CA ASP A 346 6.63 11.02 -2.21
C ASP A 346 5.77 11.65 -3.32
N GLU A 347 6.37 12.59 -4.07
CA GLU A 347 5.76 13.14 -5.29
C GLU A 347 5.49 12.01 -6.33
N ASP A 348 6.19 10.87 -6.22
CA ASP A 348 6.08 9.74 -7.15
C ASP A 348 5.25 8.52 -6.64
N ALA A 349 4.61 8.61 -5.45
CA ALA A 349 3.85 7.47 -4.89
C ALA A 349 2.33 7.57 -5.08
N ALA A 350 1.84 8.54 -5.85
CA ALA A 350 0.43 8.64 -6.21
C ALA A 350 -0.07 7.40 -6.98
N GLU A 351 0.85 6.64 -7.57
CA GLU A 351 0.54 5.50 -8.41
C GLU A 351 1.32 4.25 -7.99
N LEU A 352 0.64 3.11 -7.99
CA LEU A 352 1.29 1.84 -7.72
C LEU A 352 2.13 1.39 -8.91
N SER A 353 3.39 1.79 -8.95
CA SER A 353 4.36 1.10 -9.79
C SER A 353 4.47 -0.36 -9.38
N VAL A 354 4.77 -1.26 -10.32
CA VAL A 354 4.95 -2.71 -10.08
C VAL A 354 5.92 -2.98 -8.91
N ARG A 355 6.97 -2.15 -8.78
CA ARG A 355 7.95 -2.24 -7.69
C ARG A 355 7.37 -1.83 -6.34
N SER A 356 6.61 -0.74 -6.26
CA SER A 356 5.96 -0.31 -5.02
C SER A 356 4.89 -1.30 -4.56
N ALA A 357 4.12 -1.86 -5.50
CA ALA A 357 3.13 -2.91 -5.26
C ALA A 357 3.78 -4.18 -4.71
N SER A 358 4.95 -4.56 -5.24
CA SER A 358 5.70 -5.72 -4.75
C SER A 358 6.15 -5.56 -3.29
N ASN A 359 6.68 -4.39 -2.91
CA ASN A 359 7.09 -4.10 -1.53
C ASN A 359 5.87 -4.12 -0.58
N TYR A 360 4.79 -3.46 -1.00
CA TYR A 360 3.52 -3.46 -0.27
C TYR A 360 3.00 -4.88 0.02
N LEU A 361 2.97 -5.76 -0.98
CA LEU A 361 2.51 -7.15 -0.81
C LEU A 361 3.44 -7.97 0.11
N LEU A 362 4.75 -7.69 0.09
CA LEU A 362 5.71 -8.36 0.99
C LEU A 362 5.51 -7.96 2.46
N GLU A 363 5.24 -6.67 2.72
CA GLU A 363 4.88 -6.19 4.06
C GLU A 363 3.55 -6.79 4.52
N LEU A 364 2.54 -6.80 3.64
CA LEU A 364 1.24 -7.41 3.91
C LEU A 364 1.39 -8.90 4.29
N ARG A 365 2.26 -9.64 3.58
CA ARG A 365 2.59 -11.02 3.93
C ARG A 365 3.27 -11.15 5.29
N ALA A 366 4.16 -10.22 5.64
CA ALA A 366 4.81 -10.18 6.94
C ALA A 366 3.79 -9.94 8.06
N ASP A 367 2.77 -9.11 7.82
CA ASP A 367 1.66 -8.92 8.76
C ASP A 367 0.76 -10.15 8.86
N TRP A 368 0.50 -10.83 7.75
CA TRP A 368 -0.21 -12.11 7.76
C TRP A 368 0.51 -13.18 8.58
N ALA A 369 1.84 -13.17 8.62
CA ALA A 369 2.63 -14.07 9.46
C ALA A 369 2.38 -13.87 10.97
N LYS A 370 1.93 -12.67 11.37
CA LYS A 370 1.61 -12.31 12.76
C LYS A 370 0.17 -12.72 13.15
N LEU A 371 -0.68 -13.10 12.19
CA LEU A 371 -2.06 -13.52 12.46
C LEU A 371 -2.08 -14.76 13.35
N LYS A 372 -2.90 -14.74 14.41
CA LYS A 372 -3.02 -15.85 15.36
C LYS A 372 -4.45 -16.37 15.35
N PRO A 373 -4.69 -17.69 15.32
CA PRO A 373 -6.03 -18.21 15.49
C PRO A 373 -6.60 -17.71 16.82
N PRO A 374 -7.90 -17.36 16.86
CA PRO A 374 -8.48 -16.84 18.08
C PRO A 374 -8.61 -17.96 19.15
N PRO A 375 -8.60 -17.61 20.45
CA PRO A 375 -8.51 -18.61 21.52
C PRO A 375 -9.68 -19.61 21.47
N GLY A 376 -9.38 -20.92 21.48
CA GLY A 376 -10.38 -22.00 21.55
C GLY A 376 -10.60 -22.80 20.26
N THR A 377 -9.96 -22.44 19.14
CA THR A 377 -10.06 -23.17 17.87
C THR A 377 -9.08 -24.34 17.72
N ASN A 378 -8.13 -24.53 18.66
CA ASN A 378 -7.24 -25.70 18.74
C ASN A 378 -7.96 -26.94 19.30
N LYS A 379 -9.00 -27.42 18.60
CA LYS A 379 -9.39 -28.83 18.70
C LYS A 379 -9.24 -29.43 17.32
N GLU A 380 -8.20 -30.23 17.19
CA GLU A 380 -8.00 -31.17 16.09
C GLU A 380 -9.32 -31.87 15.78
N VAL A 381 -9.77 -31.72 14.53
CA VAL A 381 -10.80 -32.55 13.94
C VAL A 381 -10.20 -33.94 13.78
N GLY A 382 -10.35 -34.78 14.80
CA GLY A 382 -9.79 -36.12 14.83
C GLY A 382 -10.35 -36.94 15.99
N LYS A 383 -11.18 -37.93 15.64
CA LYS A 383 -11.82 -38.97 16.46
C LYS A 383 -13.07 -38.57 17.25
N GLU A 384 -14.21 -38.95 16.66
CA GLU A 384 -15.45 -39.24 17.37
C GLU A 384 -15.20 -40.25 18.50
N GLY A 385 -15.05 -39.74 19.72
CA GLY A 385 -15.18 -40.52 20.94
C GLY A 385 -16.60 -40.38 21.48
N LYS A 386 -17.39 -41.45 21.37
CA LYS A 386 -18.71 -41.59 22.00
C LYS A 386 -18.66 -41.21 23.50
N GLY A 387 -19.59 -40.34 23.92
CA GLY A 387 -20.12 -40.33 25.28
C GLY A 387 -19.81 -39.11 26.14
N LYS A 388 -20.77 -38.17 26.23
CA LYS A 388 -21.46 -37.79 27.48
C LYS A 388 -22.49 -36.68 27.22
N LYS A 389 -23.76 -37.01 27.46
CA LYS A 389 -24.87 -36.07 27.60
C LYS A 389 -24.59 -35.10 28.75
N GLY A 390 -24.79 -33.81 28.52
CA GLY A 390 -25.03 -32.82 29.59
C GLY A 390 -24.21 -31.54 29.52
N LYS A 391 -24.70 -30.54 28.76
CA LYS A 391 -24.84 -29.13 29.19
C LYS A 391 -25.55 -28.32 28.10
N LYS A 392 -26.75 -27.83 28.42
CA LYS A 392 -27.50 -26.85 27.62
C LYS A 392 -26.70 -25.54 27.54
N GLY A 393 -26.57 -25.01 26.32
CA GLY A 393 -26.45 -23.59 25.97
C GLY A 393 -25.30 -22.80 26.58
N ARG A 394 -24.09 -22.95 26.05
CA ARG A 394 -23.08 -21.87 26.12
C ARG A 394 -23.09 -21.16 24.76
N HIS A 395 -23.59 -19.93 24.76
CA HIS A 395 -23.55 -19.02 23.62
C HIS A 395 -22.10 -18.86 23.14
N HIS A 396 -21.85 -19.20 21.89
CA HIS A 396 -20.53 -19.07 21.28
C HIS A 396 -20.38 -17.65 20.75
N LYS A 397 -19.61 -16.81 21.46
CA LYS A 397 -18.98 -15.64 20.83
C LYS A 397 -18.17 -16.16 19.64
N ASP A 398 -18.38 -15.60 18.46
CA ASP A 398 -17.57 -15.93 17.31
C ASP A 398 -16.13 -15.46 17.56
N PRO A 399 -15.17 -16.38 17.74
CA PRO A 399 -13.81 -16.00 18.08
C PRO A 399 -13.14 -15.21 16.94
N TRP A 400 -13.62 -15.35 15.69
CA TRP A 400 -13.09 -14.63 14.53
C TRP A 400 -13.60 -13.20 14.44
N GLY A 401 -14.91 -12.96 14.49
CA GLY A 401 -15.52 -11.63 14.48
C GLY A 401 -15.20 -10.78 15.70
N GLU A 402 -14.83 -11.40 16.82
CA GLU A 402 -14.27 -10.66 17.96
C GLU A 402 -12.90 -10.03 17.69
N ARG A 403 -12.24 -10.41 16.58
CA ARG A 403 -10.85 -10.07 16.32
C ARG A 403 -10.57 -9.51 14.94
N TYR A 404 -11.13 -10.06 13.89
CA TYR A 404 -10.75 -9.75 12.51
C TYR A 404 -11.92 -9.23 11.70
N HIS A 405 -11.64 -8.35 10.75
CA HIS A 405 -12.55 -8.04 9.64
C HIS A 405 -11.77 -7.96 8.33
N LEU A 406 -12.48 -8.01 7.21
CA LEU A 406 -11.91 -8.18 5.87
C LEU A 406 -12.30 -7.02 4.96
N SER A 407 -11.39 -6.63 4.09
CA SER A 407 -11.66 -5.78 2.93
C SER A 407 -11.10 -6.44 1.67
N LEU A 408 -11.88 -6.48 0.60
CA LEU A 408 -11.46 -7.01 -0.70
C LEU A 408 -11.11 -5.84 -1.61
N VAL A 409 -9.99 -5.96 -2.32
CA VAL A 409 -9.57 -5.00 -3.34
C VAL A 409 -9.68 -5.67 -4.70
N GLY A 410 -10.43 -5.04 -5.60
CA GLY A 410 -10.66 -5.52 -6.96
C GLY A 410 -9.51 -5.14 -7.89
N PRO A 411 -9.17 -6.00 -8.87
CA PRO A 411 -8.38 -5.60 -10.03
C PRO A 411 -9.20 -4.70 -10.95
N SER A 412 -8.55 -4.14 -11.96
CA SER A 412 -9.05 -2.97 -12.70
C SER A 412 -9.25 -3.23 -14.18
N VAL A 413 -10.08 -2.41 -14.82
CA VAL A 413 -10.27 -2.46 -16.27
C VAL A 413 -9.13 -1.73 -17.01
N VAL A 414 -8.52 -0.72 -16.39
CA VAL A 414 -7.35 -0.01 -16.95
C VAL A 414 -6.22 -1.00 -17.28
N PRO A 415 -5.60 -0.91 -18.47
CA PRO A 415 -4.61 -1.89 -18.93
C PRO A 415 -3.22 -1.71 -18.31
N THR A 416 -3.13 -1.27 -17.04
CA THR A 416 -1.88 -1.37 -16.26
C THR A 416 -1.43 -2.82 -16.13
N TYR A 417 -2.40 -3.74 -16.00
CA TYR A 417 -2.22 -5.19 -16.21
C TYR A 417 -3.19 -5.66 -17.30
N PHE A 418 -3.70 -6.88 -17.23
CA PHE A 418 -4.81 -7.24 -18.11
C PHE A 418 -6.11 -6.59 -17.59
N PRO A 419 -6.98 -6.07 -18.47
CA PRO A 419 -8.29 -5.58 -18.06
C PRO A 419 -9.08 -6.70 -17.40
N THR A 420 -9.57 -6.47 -16.18
CA THR A 420 -10.17 -7.52 -15.35
C THR A 420 -11.49 -7.10 -14.70
N LEU A 421 -12.41 -8.05 -14.56
CA LEU A 421 -13.73 -7.92 -13.95
C LEU A 421 -13.93 -9.01 -12.88
N ARG A 422 -14.69 -8.72 -11.82
CA ARG A 422 -15.00 -9.70 -10.78
C ARG A 422 -16.50 -9.88 -10.58
N VAL A 423 -16.98 -11.12 -10.65
CA VAL A 423 -18.36 -11.47 -10.29
C VAL A 423 -18.35 -12.25 -8.99
N LEU A 424 -18.94 -11.67 -7.95
CA LEU A 424 -19.05 -12.28 -6.62
C LEU A 424 -20.38 -13.00 -6.46
N GLU A 425 -20.37 -14.08 -5.70
CA GLU A 425 -21.56 -14.86 -5.36
C GLU A 425 -21.84 -14.83 -3.86
N TYR A 426 -23.12 -14.84 -3.52
CA TYR A 426 -23.60 -14.80 -2.14
C TYR A 426 -24.78 -15.75 -1.91
N ASN A 427 -24.90 -16.19 -0.66
CA ASN A 427 -25.92 -17.15 -0.27
C ASN A 427 -27.32 -16.51 -0.27
N ILE A 428 -28.24 -17.06 -1.07
CA ILE A 428 -29.63 -16.62 -1.19
C ILE A 428 -30.64 -17.55 -0.49
N THR A 429 -30.17 -18.49 0.33
CA THR A 429 -31.05 -19.43 1.04
C THR A 429 -32.11 -18.69 1.86
N GLY A 430 -33.39 -18.98 1.63
CA GLY A 430 -34.50 -18.34 2.36
C GLY A 430 -34.79 -16.90 1.90
N LEU A 431 -34.41 -16.53 0.68
CA LEU A 431 -34.76 -15.27 0.02
C LEU A 431 -35.66 -15.48 -1.23
N ASP A 432 -36.36 -16.62 -1.30
CA ASP A 432 -37.22 -16.98 -2.44
C ASP A 432 -38.38 -15.98 -2.68
N ASP A 433 -38.78 -15.29 -1.61
CA ASP A 433 -39.85 -14.30 -1.52
C ASP A 433 -39.32 -12.85 -1.47
N ALA A 434 -38.02 -12.63 -1.63
CA ALA A 434 -37.43 -11.30 -1.60
C ALA A 434 -37.94 -10.44 -2.77
N LEU A 435 -38.37 -9.21 -2.46
CA LEU A 435 -38.75 -8.22 -3.47
C LEU A 435 -37.54 -7.85 -4.32
N LEU A 436 -37.70 -7.84 -5.63
CA LEU A 436 -36.67 -7.30 -6.52
C LEU A 436 -36.72 -5.77 -6.55
N TRP A 437 -35.57 -5.16 -6.83
CA TRP A 437 -35.41 -3.71 -6.92
C TRP A 437 -36.46 -3.05 -7.82
N LYS A 438 -36.66 -3.59 -9.04
CA LYS A 438 -37.65 -3.11 -10.01
C LYS A 438 -39.07 -3.10 -9.44
N ASP A 439 -39.44 -4.17 -8.73
CA ASP A 439 -40.78 -4.31 -8.16
C ASP A 439 -41.00 -3.42 -6.94
N ALA A 440 -39.97 -3.25 -6.11
CA ALA A 440 -39.99 -2.32 -4.98
C ALA A 440 -40.10 -0.86 -5.44
N SER A 441 -39.39 -0.50 -6.51
CA SER A 441 -39.44 0.83 -7.12
C SER A 441 -40.84 1.13 -7.70
N LYS A 442 -41.43 0.19 -8.44
CA LYS A 442 -42.81 0.33 -8.97
C LYS A 442 -43.87 0.40 -7.87
N LYS A 443 -43.66 -0.27 -6.74
CA LYS A 443 -44.57 -0.26 -5.58
C LYS A 443 -44.37 0.91 -4.61
N GLY A 444 -43.39 1.79 -4.85
CA GLY A 444 -43.11 2.93 -3.98
C GLY A 444 -42.56 2.57 -2.59
N VAL A 445 -42.06 1.35 -2.39
CA VAL A 445 -41.63 0.82 -1.08
C VAL A 445 -40.57 1.71 -0.42
N PHE A 446 -39.67 2.29 -1.23
CA PHE A 446 -38.62 3.20 -0.76
C PHE A 446 -39.16 4.53 -0.20
N ARG A 447 -40.35 4.98 -0.64
CA ARG A 447 -41.01 6.20 -0.12
C ARG A 447 -41.70 5.97 1.22
N ASP A 448 -42.24 4.78 1.45
CA ASP A 448 -42.93 4.45 2.70
C ASP A 448 -41.95 4.25 3.86
N THR A 449 -40.76 3.71 3.61
CA THR A 449 -39.67 3.63 4.60
C THR A 449 -39.08 4.98 4.99
N ALA A 450 -39.17 6.00 4.11
CA ALA A 450 -38.70 7.36 4.40
C ALA A 450 -39.68 8.18 5.25
N ASN A 451 -40.95 7.76 5.33
CA ASN A 451 -42.03 8.47 6.03
C ASN A 451 -42.32 7.93 7.45
N GLU A 452 -41.62 6.89 7.93
CA GLU A 452 -41.59 6.62 9.37
C GLU A 452 -40.80 7.75 10.04
N PRO A 453 -41.36 8.44 11.06
CA PRO A 453 -40.70 9.58 11.67
C PRO A 453 -39.34 9.13 12.21
N GLN A 454 -38.27 9.70 11.66
CA GLN A 454 -36.97 9.75 12.33
C GLN A 454 -37.23 10.37 13.70
N LYS A 455 -37.40 9.55 14.74
CA LYS A 455 -37.42 10.04 16.10
C LYS A 455 -36.10 10.77 16.29
N HIS A 456 -36.17 12.09 16.45
CA HIS A 456 -35.09 12.90 16.99
C HIS A 456 -34.60 12.19 18.26
N PHE A 457 -33.45 11.53 18.18
CA PHE A 457 -32.73 11.08 19.35
C PHE A 457 -32.07 12.32 19.93
N GLU A 458 -32.79 13.00 20.83
CA GLU A 458 -32.17 13.94 21.75
C GLU A 458 -31.09 13.19 22.57
N GLU A 459 -29.94 13.83 22.73
CA GLU A 459 -28.69 13.30 23.31
C GLU A 459 -28.78 12.78 24.76
N GLU A 460 -29.94 12.79 25.43
CA GLU A 460 -30.00 12.61 26.89
C GLU A 460 -30.37 11.20 27.39
N ASP A 461 -30.89 10.27 26.58
CA ASP A 461 -31.62 9.11 27.16
C ASP A 461 -30.91 7.74 27.23
N ILE A 462 -29.60 7.64 27.00
CA ILE A 462 -28.86 6.36 27.16
C ILE A 462 -28.37 6.11 28.61
N THR A 463 -28.71 6.98 29.57
CA THR A 463 -28.38 6.74 31.00
C THR A 463 -29.54 6.19 31.85
N ALA A 464 -30.74 6.03 31.31
CA ALA A 464 -31.93 5.62 32.07
C ALA A 464 -32.17 4.09 32.12
N GLY A 465 -31.11 3.29 32.23
CA GLY A 465 -31.18 1.82 32.38
C GLY A 465 -30.95 1.30 33.81
N LYS A 466 -31.20 2.10 34.86
CA LYS A 466 -31.12 1.62 36.26
C LYS A 466 -32.23 2.20 37.11
N LYS A 467 -33.35 1.50 37.19
CA LYS A 467 -34.26 1.62 38.34
C LYS A 467 -34.61 0.26 38.94
N LYS A 468 -34.40 0.21 40.26
CA LYS A 468 -35.01 -0.65 41.29
C LYS A 468 -34.42 -2.05 41.49
N HIS A 469 -33.36 -2.11 42.30
CA HIS A 469 -33.47 -2.84 43.58
C HIS A 469 -32.62 -2.17 44.67
N LYS A 470 -33.31 -1.70 45.72
CA LYS A 470 -32.74 -1.07 46.91
C LYS A 470 -32.51 -2.16 47.98
N LYS A 471 -31.41 -2.01 48.74
CA LYS A 471 -31.02 -2.65 50.03
C LYS A 471 -30.06 -3.86 49.95
N LYS A 472 -28.78 -3.63 50.24
CA LYS A 472 -28.20 -3.64 51.62
C LYS A 472 -26.71 -3.26 51.57
N LYS A 473 -26.32 -2.28 52.40
CA LYS A 473 -24.94 -1.89 52.69
C LYS A 473 -24.16 -3.06 53.28
N LYS A 474 -22.96 -3.35 52.76
CA LYS A 474 -21.83 -3.87 53.55
C LYS A 474 -20.51 -3.28 53.01
N LYS A 475 -19.82 -2.55 53.88
CA LYS A 475 -18.47 -1.97 53.71
C LYS A 475 -17.45 -3.06 53.37
N LYS A 476 -16.54 -2.82 52.40
CA LYS A 476 -15.13 -3.26 52.49
C LYS A 476 -14.22 -2.57 51.45
N LYS A 477 -13.17 -1.93 52.01
CA LYS A 477 -11.81 -1.60 51.52
C LYS A 477 -11.65 -1.06 50.08
N LYS A 478 -11.30 0.25 50.01
CA LYS A 478 -10.63 0.88 48.87
C LYS A 478 -9.28 0.18 48.61
N LYS A 479 -9.13 -0.43 47.44
CA LYS A 479 -7.83 -0.58 46.76
C LYS A 479 -7.78 0.50 45.68
N HIS A 480 -6.67 1.24 45.61
CA HIS A 480 -6.40 2.19 44.55
C HIS A 480 -6.42 1.48 43.18
N GLY A 481 -7.50 1.67 42.44
CA GLY A 481 -7.60 1.34 41.01
C GLY A 481 -7.60 2.65 40.22
N LYS A 482 -6.81 2.67 39.15
CA LYS A 482 -6.65 3.78 38.20
C LYS A 482 -8.01 4.41 37.84
N LYS A 483 -8.07 5.75 37.80
CA LYS A 483 -9.22 6.49 37.26
C LYS A 483 -9.49 6.00 35.82
N PRO A 484 -10.76 5.78 35.43
CA PRO A 484 -11.08 5.55 34.02
C PRO A 484 -10.64 6.77 33.20
N PRO A 485 -10.19 6.59 31.94
CA PRO A 485 -9.83 7.71 31.09
C PRO A 485 -11.04 8.64 30.91
N PRO A 486 -10.82 9.95 30.71
CA PRO A 486 -11.90 10.89 30.46
C PRO A 486 -12.70 10.43 29.23
N LYS A 487 -14.03 10.47 29.33
CA LYS A 487 -14.92 10.23 28.19
C LYS A 487 -14.87 11.48 27.32
N ASP A 488 -14.33 11.36 26.11
CA ASP A 488 -14.48 12.37 25.09
C ASP A 488 -15.98 12.50 24.74
N PRO A 489 -16.60 13.68 24.87
CA PRO A 489 -18.00 13.88 24.53
C PRO A 489 -18.30 13.63 23.05
N ASN A 490 -17.31 13.76 22.16
CA ASN A 490 -17.50 13.71 20.70
C ASN A 490 -17.30 12.30 20.11
N LEU A 491 -16.98 11.28 20.92
CA LEU A 491 -16.79 9.90 20.47
C LEU A 491 -17.92 8.99 20.95
N HIS A 492 -18.94 8.82 20.11
CA HIS A 492 -20.07 7.92 20.37
C HIS A 492 -19.78 6.50 19.88
N VAL A 493 -19.22 5.66 20.74
CA VAL A 493 -18.93 4.26 20.39
C VAL A 493 -20.25 3.47 20.30
N PRO A 494 -20.59 2.87 19.15
CA PRO A 494 -21.79 2.05 19.02
C PRO A 494 -21.73 0.82 19.93
N LEU A 495 -22.90 0.36 20.37
CA LEU A 495 -23.00 -0.83 21.20
C LEU A 495 -22.56 -2.07 20.40
N SER A 496 -21.78 -2.91 21.06
CA SER A 496 -21.47 -4.24 20.53
C SER A 496 -22.75 -5.07 20.36
N PRO A 497 -22.74 -6.05 19.45
CA PRO A 497 -23.81 -7.04 19.38
C PRO A 497 -23.96 -7.73 20.73
N SER A 498 -25.20 -8.15 21.05
CA SER A 498 -25.47 -8.92 22.26
C SER A 498 -24.53 -10.12 22.36
N GLU A 499 -24.11 -10.51 23.56
CA GLU A 499 -23.32 -11.73 23.76
C GLU A 499 -24.06 -13.00 23.31
N SER A 500 -25.39 -12.92 23.16
CA SER A 500 -26.24 -13.99 22.62
C SER A 500 -26.49 -13.89 21.11
N ALA A 501 -26.05 -12.82 20.44
CA ALA A 501 -26.25 -12.64 19.00
C ALA A 501 -25.44 -13.68 18.21
N PRO A 502 -25.99 -14.25 17.13
CA PRO A 502 -25.24 -15.13 16.25
C PRO A 502 -24.13 -14.35 15.52
N PRO A 503 -23.08 -15.05 15.03
CA PRO A 503 -22.07 -14.44 14.18
C PRO A 503 -22.72 -13.82 12.93
N GLY A 504 -22.20 -12.69 12.46
CA GLY A 504 -22.69 -12.05 11.24
C GLY A 504 -22.31 -12.80 9.95
N PRO A 505 -22.84 -12.36 8.80
CA PRO A 505 -22.71 -13.06 7.52
C PRO A 505 -21.27 -13.15 7.01
N ALA A 506 -20.37 -12.25 7.43
CA ALA A 506 -18.95 -12.32 7.11
C ALA A 506 -18.22 -13.49 7.81
N TYR A 507 -18.82 -14.07 8.85
CA TYR A 507 -18.11 -14.95 9.80
C TYR A 507 -18.68 -16.37 9.86
N SER A 508 -19.97 -16.51 9.59
CA SER A 508 -20.65 -17.81 9.60
C SER A 508 -21.59 -17.91 8.41
N PRO A 509 -21.62 -19.05 7.70
CA PRO A 509 -22.53 -19.30 6.59
C PRO A 509 -23.99 -19.04 6.99
N GLN A 510 -24.61 -18.08 6.33
CA GLN A 510 -26.02 -17.70 6.45
C GLN A 510 -26.42 -16.91 5.19
N PRO A 511 -27.68 -16.44 5.05
CA PRO A 511 -28.05 -15.58 3.93
C PRO A 511 -27.14 -14.35 3.85
N PHE A 512 -26.78 -13.95 2.63
CA PHE A 512 -25.82 -12.89 2.30
C PHE A 512 -24.34 -13.17 2.59
N THR A 513 -23.97 -14.31 3.19
CA THR A 513 -22.56 -14.72 3.24
C THR A 513 -22.02 -14.86 1.81
N LEU A 514 -20.87 -14.25 1.53
CA LEU A 514 -20.16 -14.43 0.27
C LEU A 514 -19.62 -15.87 0.16
N THR A 515 -19.95 -16.55 -0.93
CA THR A 515 -19.62 -17.97 -1.14
C THR A 515 -18.40 -18.15 -2.03
N GLY A 516 -18.15 -17.24 -2.96
CA GLY A 516 -17.02 -17.28 -3.87
C GLY A 516 -17.06 -16.15 -4.88
N TYR A 517 -16.08 -16.09 -5.77
CA TYR A 517 -16.11 -15.23 -6.94
C TYR A 517 -15.42 -15.88 -8.13
N THR A 518 -15.77 -15.40 -9.32
CA THR A 518 -15.07 -15.67 -10.58
C THR A 518 -14.47 -14.37 -11.09
N GLN A 519 -13.18 -14.41 -11.39
CA GLN A 519 -12.44 -13.31 -11.98
C GLN A 519 -12.26 -13.57 -13.47
N TYR A 520 -12.52 -12.54 -14.27
CA TYR A 520 -12.42 -12.60 -15.72
C TYR A 520 -11.41 -11.57 -16.20
N PHE A 521 -10.55 -11.92 -17.16
CA PHE A 521 -9.56 -11.02 -17.73
C PHE A 521 -9.64 -11.00 -19.26
N ALA A 522 -9.26 -9.88 -19.88
CA ALA A 522 -9.12 -9.76 -21.32
C ALA A 522 -7.63 -9.86 -21.70
N ASN A 523 -7.26 -10.92 -22.42
CA ASN A 523 -5.87 -11.14 -22.84
C ASN A 523 -5.52 -10.22 -24.03
N LEU A 524 -5.08 -9.00 -23.72
CA LEU A 524 -4.73 -7.99 -24.73
C LEU A 524 -3.61 -8.44 -25.67
N THR A 525 -2.64 -9.23 -25.19
CA THR A 525 -1.59 -9.80 -26.05
C THR A 525 -2.18 -10.65 -27.18
N ARG A 526 -3.25 -11.39 -26.90
CA ARG A 526 -3.97 -12.19 -27.92
C ARG A 526 -4.90 -11.32 -28.77
N ILE A 527 -5.69 -10.46 -28.14
CA ILE A 527 -6.74 -9.68 -28.81
C ILE A 527 -6.15 -8.61 -29.74
N ASN A 528 -5.01 -8.00 -29.38
CA ASN A 528 -4.33 -7.00 -30.19
C ASN A 528 -3.49 -7.59 -31.34
N ASN A 529 -3.16 -8.89 -31.28
CA ASN A 529 -2.45 -9.57 -32.37
C ASN A 529 -3.42 -9.85 -33.53
N ILE A 530 -3.44 -8.93 -34.49
CA ILE A 530 -3.97 -9.21 -35.83
C ILE A 530 -3.13 -10.35 -36.38
N ASP A 531 -3.75 -11.46 -36.80
CA ASP A 531 -3.03 -12.55 -37.45
C ASP A 531 -2.43 -12.04 -38.78
N LEU A 532 -1.15 -11.67 -38.74
CA LEU A 532 -0.41 -11.20 -39.92
C LEU A 532 -0.13 -12.32 -40.92
N THR A 533 -0.48 -13.58 -40.59
CA THR A 533 -0.30 -14.75 -41.46
C THR A 533 -1.58 -15.20 -42.15
N ASP A 534 -2.75 -14.67 -41.76
CA ASP A 534 -4.03 -14.92 -42.42
C ASP A 534 -4.77 -13.60 -42.75
N PRO A 535 -4.52 -13.00 -43.93
CA PRO A 535 -5.25 -11.81 -44.38
C PRO A 535 -6.72 -12.10 -44.75
N SER A 536 -7.20 -13.36 -44.60
CA SER A 536 -8.60 -13.76 -44.74
C SER A 536 -9.29 -14.11 -43.41
N GLY A 537 -8.56 -14.06 -42.30
CA GLY A 537 -9.08 -14.38 -40.97
C GLY A 537 -9.89 -13.23 -40.40
N SER A 538 -11.11 -13.52 -39.95
CA SER A 538 -11.94 -12.59 -39.17
C SER A 538 -11.14 -12.07 -37.96
N PRO A 539 -11.25 -10.79 -37.58
CA PRO A 539 -10.64 -10.28 -36.35
C PRO A 539 -11.01 -11.17 -35.17
N LEU A 540 -10.07 -11.51 -34.28
CA LEU A 540 -10.39 -12.21 -33.04
C LEU A 540 -11.42 -11.37 -32.27
N GLU A 541 -12.59 -11.95 -32.00
CA GLU A 541 -13.65 -11.30 -31.25
C GLU A 541 -13.17 -10.99 -29.82
N PHE A 542 -13.44 -9.77 -29.34
CA PHE A 542 -13.09 -9.37 -27.98
C PHE A 542 -13.89 -10.22 -26.99
N ALA A 543 -13.20 -10.87 -26.05
CA ALA A 543 -13.85 -11.64 -25.00
C ALA A 543 -13.05 -11.57 -23.70
N TYR A 544 -13.77 -11.48 -22.59
CA TYR A 544 -13.22 -11.81 -21.28
C TYR A 544 -13.23 -13.32 -21.07
N GLU A 545 -12.11 -13.86 -20.61
CA GLU A 545 -11.93 -15.26 -20.27
C GLU A 545 -11.86 -15.43 -18.76
N VAL A 546 -12.25 -16.59 -18.23
CA VAL A 546 -12.11 -16.87 -16.79
C VAL A 546 -10.63 -16.95 -16.47
N GLU A 547 -10.13 -16.04 -15.63
CA GLU A 547 -8.78 -16.12 -15.10
C GLU A 547 -8.70 -17.21 -14.03
N TYR A 548 -9.61 -17.13 -13.06
CA TYR A 548 -9.83 -18.16 -12.07
C TYR A 548 -11.18 -18.02 -11.35
N SER A 549 -11.57 -19.10 -10.70
CA SER A 549 -12.74 -19.19 -9.85
C SER A 549 -12.32 -19.70 -8.47
N THR A 550 -12.78 -19.05 -7.40
CA THR A 550 -12.48 -19.53 -6.04
C THR A 550 -13.10 -20.89 -5.75
N PHE A 551 -14.14 -21.28 -6.51
CA PHE A 551 -14.83 -22.57 -6.36
C PHE A 551 -14.00 -23.77 -6.83
N GLU A 552 -13.15 -23.56 -7.84
CA GLU A 552 -12.39 -24.62 -8.51
C GLU A 552 -10.89 -24.54 -8.19
N ASP A 553 -10.48 -23.57 -7.36
CA ASP A 553 -9.08 -23.36 -7.05
C ASP A 553 -8.52 -24.36 -6.04
N ASP A 554 -7.67 -25.25 -6.53
CA ASP A 554 -7.06 -26.33 -5.76
C ASP A 554 -5.89 -25.90 -4.86
N ILE A 555 -5.40 -24.66 -5.00
CA ILE A 555 -4.28 -24.09 -4.23
C ILE A 555 -4.79 -23.24 -3.05
N TYR A 556 -5.66 -22.28 -3.32
CA TYR A 556 -6.38 -21.46 -2.36
C TYR A 556 -7.40 -22.29 -1.58
N ARG A 557 -8.12 -23.25 -2.18
CA ARG A 557 -9.07 -24.11 -1.46
C ARG A 557 -10.04 -23.34 -0.55
N LEU A 558 -10.52 -22.18 -1.02
CA LEU A 558 -11.50 -21.37 -0.31
C LEU A 558 -12.87 -22.04 -0.43
N ARG A 559 -13.42 -22.54 0.68
CA ARG A 559 -14.75 -23.17 0.71
C ARG A 559 -15.90 -22.16 0.69
N ASP A 560 -15.60 -20.98 1.22
CA ASP A 560 -16.44 -19.80 1.28
C ASP A 560 -15.52 -18.57 1.39
N LEU A 561 -16.11 -17.37 1.37
CA LEU A 561 -15.36 -16.12 1.55
C LEU A 561 -15.53 -15.55 2.97
N THR A 562 -15.75 -16.41 3.98
CA THR A 562 -15.79 -15.95 5.37
C THR A 562 -14.41 -15.47 5.84
N VAL A 563 -14.40 -14.62 6.87
CA VAL A 563 -13.14 -14.10 7.48
C VAL A 563 -12.22 -15.24 7.93
N ASN A 564 -12.78 -16.35 8.43
CA ASN A 564 -12.00 -17.52 8.80
C ASN A 564 -11.24 -18.12 7.60
N SER A 565 -11.92 -18.31 6.47
CA SER A 565 -11.32 -18.87 5.25
C SER A 565 -10.19 -17.97 4.72
N TRP A 566 -10.38 -16.64 4.75
CA TRP A 566 -9.35 -15.68 4.37
C TRP A 566 -8.16 -15.63 5.33
N VAL A 567 -8.39 -15.67 6.65
CA VAL A 567 -7.27 -15.71 7.61
C VAL A 567 -6.46 -17.01 7.46
N GLU A 568 -7.11 -18.15 7.21
CA GLU A 568 -6.41 -19.40 6.97
C GLU A 568 -5.62 -19.38 5.65
N LEU A 569 -6.17 -18.77 4.60
CA LEU A 569 -5.44 -18.54 3.35
C LEU A 569 -4.21 -17.65 3.57
N ALA A 570 -4.37 -16.51 4.26
CA ALA A 570 -3.30 -15.60 4.59
C ALA A 570 -2.19 -16.29 5.40
N ARG A 571 -2.55 -17.11 6.40
CA ARG A 571 -1.61 -17.91 7.18
C ARG A 571 -0.84 -18.93 6.34
N ARG A 572 -1.49 -19.59 5.37
CA ARG A 572 -0.81 -20.50 4.43
C ARG A 572 0.13 -19.77 3.49
N MET A 573 -0.24 -18.57 3.03
CA MET A 573 0.62 -17.70 2.22
C MET A 573 1.85 -17.22 3.01
N SER A 574 1.69 -16.92 4.30
CA SER A 574 2.78 -16.45 5.17
C SER A 574 3.60 -17.57 5.81
N ALA A 575 3.12 -18.82 5.76
CA ALA A 575 3.83 -19.95 6.35
C ALA A 575 5.21 -20.13 5.70
N PRO A 576 6.28 -20.38 6.51
CA PRO A 576 7.56 -20.76 5.95
C PRO A 576 7.39 -22.07 5.18
N ALA A 577 7.97 -22.15 3.98
CA ALA A 577 7.99 -23.39 3.21
C ALA A 577 8.58 -24.50 4.09
N GLU A 578 7.98 -25.69 4.11
CA GLU A 578 8.40 -26.79 4.99
C GLU A 578 9.95 -26.97 4.96
N LYS A 579 10.56 -26.71 6.13
CA LYS A 579 12.00 -26.77 6.46
C LYS A 579 13.01 -26.81 5.29
N LYS A 580 13.53 -25.65 4.91
CA LYS A 580 14.89 -25.15 5.25
C LYS A 580 15.08 -23.73 4.69
N GLU A 581 15.84 -22.94 5.45
CA GLU A 581 15.97 -21.48 5.45
C GLU A 581 16.33 -20.78 4.11
N GLU A 582 15.88 -19.53 4.08
CA GLU A 582 16.27 -18.32 3.32
C GLU A 582 17.26 -18.45 2.16
N GLU A 583 16.76 -18.26 0.93
CA GLU A 583 17.05 -17.10 0.07
C GLU A 583 16.17 -17.17 -1.21
N VAL A 584 16.11 -16.06 -1.96
CA VAL A 584 15.69 -15.90 -3.38
C VAL A 584 14.38 -15.12 -3.62
N LEU A 585 14.52 -13.79 -3.69
CA LEU A 585 14.10 -13.03 -4.88
C LEU A 585 15.31 -12.91 -5.81
N GLY A 586 15.39 -13.81 -6.80
CA GLY A 586 16.47 -13.88 -7.78
C GLY A 586 16.13 -13.07 -9.02
N LEU A 587 16.03 -11.76 -8.89
CA LEU A 587 16.26 -10.83 -9.99
C LEU A 587 17.76 -10.55 -10.03
N LYS A 588 18.51 -11.31 -10.84
CA LYS A 588 19.93 -11.01 -11.08
C LYS A 588 20.03 -9.84 -12.06
N VAL A 589 20.20 -8.66 -11.49
CA VAL A 589 21.03 -7.59 -12.05
C VAL A 589 22.48 -8.09 -12.07
N ARG A 590 23.15 -7.99 -13.22
CA ARG A 590 24.54 -8.42 -13.40
C ARG A 590 25.47 -7.25 -13.04
N GLY A 591 26.37 -7.47 -12.09
CA GLY A 591 27.57 -6.66 -11.83
C GLY A 591 28.75 -7.60 -11.57
N ASN A 592 29.84 -7.42 -12.31
CA ASN A 592 30.93 -8.37 -12.52
C ASN A 592 31.99 -8.31 -11.40
N SER A 593 32.54 -9.46 -10.99
CA SER A 593 33.96 -9.54 -10.60
C SER A 593 34.54 -10.91 -10.96
N ASP A 594 35.72 -10.83 -11.55
CA ASP A 594 36.50 -11.81 -12.30
C ASP A 594 37.02 -12.98 -11.46
N SER A 595 36.91 -14.20 -11.97
CA SER A 595 37.96 -15.22 -11.90
C SER A 595 37.68 -16.33 -12.90
N ARG A 596 38.38 -16.19 -14.03
CA ARG A 596 38.86 -17.19 -14.98
C ARG A 596 39.01 -18.61 -14.39
N GLU A 597 38.25 -19.56 -14.93
CA GLU A 597 38.70 -20.93 -15.18
C GLU A 597 37.83 -21.54 -16.30
N GLU A 598 38.53 -21.75 -17.42
CA GLU A 598 38.24 -22.53 -18.62
C GLU A 598 37.91 -23.98 -18.25
N TRP A 599 37.04 -24.70 -18.96
CA TRP A 599 37.06 -26.15 -19.26
C TRP A 599 35.75 -26.54 -19.98
N GLU A 600 35.90 -26.73 -21.29
CA GLU A 600 35.37 -27.76 -22.20
C GLU A 600 33.90 -28.23 -22.10
N GLU A 601 33.25 -28.09 -23.26
CA GLU A 601 32.00 -28.75 -23.67
C GLU A 601 32.23 -30.27 -23.75
N ASP A 602 31.29 -31.05 -23.24
CA ASP A 602 30.98 -32.35 -23.85
C ASP A 602 29.45 -32.52 -23.91
N SER A 603 29.05 -32.98 -25.09
CA SER A 603 27.71 -33.04 -25.65
C SER A 603 27.31 -34.51 -25.84
N GLU A 604 26.18 -34.91 -25.29
CA GLU A 604 25.47 -36.16 -25.64
C GLU A 604 23.98 -35.82 -25.42
N GLU A 605 23.16 -35.52 -26.43
CA GLU A 605 22.56 -36.39 -27.46
C GLU A 605 21.91 -37.65 -26.86
N GLU A 606 20.59 -37.56 -26.62
CA GLU A 606 19.69 -38.69 -26.50
C GLU A 606 19.26 -39.09 -27.92
N ASP A 607 19.56 -40.31 -28.31
CA ASP A 607 19.03 -40.97 -29.50
C ASP A 607 18.02 -42.05 -29.04
N GLU A 608 16.81 -42.00 -29.58
CA GLU A 608 15.78 -43.03 -29.43
C GLU A 608 15.87 -43.94 -30.66
N GLY A 609 15.90 -45.27 -30.46
CA GLY A 609 15.70 -46.19 -31.58
C GLY A 609 16.07 -47.65 -31.33
N GLU A 610 15.04 -48.42 -30.94
CA GLU A 610 14.69 -49.75 -31.49
C GLU A 610 15.63 -50.98 -31.35
N GLU A 611 15.04 -51.99 -30.69
CA GLU A 611 14.91 -53.40 -31.10
C GLU A 611 16.09 -54.41 -31.17
N ASN A 612 15.83 -55.52 -30.45
CA ASN A 612 16.11 -56.94 -30.77
C ASN A 612 17.51 -57.57 -30.55
N GLY A 613 17.46 -58.80 -30.00
CA GLY A 613 18.48 -59.86 -30.10
C GLY A 613 19.45 -59.93 -28.91
N GLU A 614 19.25 -60.82 -27.95
CA GLU A 614 19.74 -62.22 -27.91
C GLU A 614 21.25 -62.35 -27.64
N ASP A 615 21.54 -63.10 -26.55
CA ASP A 615 22.73 -63.93 -26.28
C ASP A 615 24.13 -63.27 -26.31
N SER A 616 25.09 -63.61 -25.47
CA SER A 616 25.30 -64.69 -24.49
C SER A 616 26.65 -64.38 -23.82
N ASP A 617 26.86 -64.90 -22.61
CA ASP A 617 28.10 -65.59 -22.17
C ASP A 617 29.43 -64.87 -22.35
N GLU A 618 30.17 -64.52 -21.30
CA GLU A 618 30.98 -65.35 -20.39
C GLU A 618 32.16 -64.39 -20.05
N GLN A 619 32.90 -64.39 -18.95
CA GLN A 619 33.39 -65.37 -17.99
C GLN A 619 34.09 -64.51 -16.91
N GLU A 620 33.95 -64.84 -15.61
CA GLU A 620 35.03 -65.44 -14.79
C GLU A 620 36.27 -64.53 -14.61
N GLU A 621 36.89 -64.35 -13.46
CA GLU A 621 37.06 -65.22 -12.29
C GLU A 621 37.76 -64.39 -11.19
N ASP A 622 37.51 -64.71 -9.92
CA ASP A 622 38.47 -64.97 -8.82
C ASP A 622 39.63 -64.00 -8.49
N ALA A 623 40.15 -63.88 -7.27
CA ALA A 623 39.83 -64.35 -5.91
C ALA A 623 40.89 -63.71 -4.96
N ASP A 624 40.72 -63.96 -3.66
CA ASP A 624 41.71 -63.92 -2.55
C ASP A 624 42.15 -62.57 -1.97
N GLU A 625 41.86 -62.30 -0.67
CA GLU A 625 42.50 -62.83 0.57
C GLU A 625 43.92 -62.26 0.75
N SER A 626 44.45 -61.79 1.89
CA SER A 626 44.23 -61.85 3.34
C SER A 626 45.11 -60.71 3.93
N GLU A 627 44.67 -59.91 4.90
CA GLU A 627 44.89 -60.00 6.37
C GLU A 627 46.21 -59.36 6.92
N VAL A 628 46.06 -58.69 8.08
CA VAL A 628 47.03 -58.41 9.18
C VAL A 628 47.81 -57.05 9.28
N ASP A 629 47.40 -56.31 10.33
CA ASP A 629 48.08 -55.46 11.35
C ASP A 629 48.82 -54.11 11.11
N ALA A 630 48.25 -53.12 11.83
CA ALA A 630 48.83 -52.25 12.86
C ALA A 630 49.79 -51.05 12.57
N GLU A 631 49.43 -49.96 13.27
CA GLU A 631 50.16 -48.75 13.67
C GLU A 631 50.39 -47.57 12.70
N GLY A 632 49.93 -46.38 13.16
CA GLY A 632 50.69 -45.13 12.99
C GLY A 632 50.10 -44.02 12.09
N ARG A 633 49.34 -43.10 12.69
CA ARG A 633 49.23 -41.64 12.38
C ARG A 633 49.43 -41.15 10.91
N LYS A 634 48.37 -40.60 10.29
CA LYS A 634 48.24 -39.16 9.87
C LYS A 634 47.06 -38.90 8.90
N LYS A 635 46.44 -37.72 9.10
CA LYS A 635 45.57 -36.92 8.21
C LYS A 635 45.40 -37.36 6.74
N LYS A 636 44.13 -37.55 6.31
CA LYS A 636 43.43 -36.91 5.16
C LYS A 636 42.11 -37.64 4.87
N LYS A 637 40.94 -37.06 5.20
CA LYS A 637 39.65 -37.54 4.66
C LYS A 637 39.29 -36.71 3.41
N LYS A 638 39.45 -37.33 2.23
CA LYS A 638 38.91 -36.86 0.95
C LYS A 638 37.38 -36.91 0.98
N GLY A 639 36.76 -35.91 0.35
CA GLY A 639 35.34 -35.62 0.41
C GLY A 639 34.45 -36.62 -0.35
N LYS A 640 33.30 -36.92 0.25
CA LYS A 640 32.11 -37.39 -0.46
C LYS A 640 31.41 -36.17 -1.05
N LYS A 641 31.35 -36.07 -2.38
CA LYS A 641 30.53 -35.08 -3.11
C LYS A 641 29.06 -35.27 -2.71
N GLY A 642 28.51 -34.29 -1.98
CA GLY A 642 27.09 -34.21 -1.66
C GLY A 642 26.30 -33.68 -2.86
N LYS A 643 25.28 -34.42 -3.29
CA LYS A 643 24.22 -33.92 -4.18
C LYS A 643 23.54 -32.71 -3.52
N LYS A 644 23.70 -31.51 -4.08
CA LYS A 644 22.94 -30.30 -3.71
C LYS A 644 21.46 -30.50 -4.10
N LYS A 645 20.56 -30.57 -3.13
CA LYS A 645 19.09 -30.52 -3.33
C LYS A 645 18.62 -29.05 -3.39
N LYS A 646 17.87 -28.68 -4.43
CA LYS A 646 17.16 -27.38 -4.58
C LYS A 646 16.08 -27.25 -3.50
N GLY A 647 15.96 -26.08 -2.86
CA GLY A 647 14.94 -25.76 -1.86
C GLY A 647 13.53 -25.62 -2.45
N SER A 648 12.51 -26.04 -1.68
CA SER A 648 11.08 -25.99 -2.05
C SER A 648 10.48 -24.59 -1.79
N ARG A 649 9.68 -24.06 -2.74
CA ARG A 649 9.03 -22.74 -2.68
C ARG A 649 7.61 -22.84 -2.09
N ASN A 650 7.12 -21.82 -1.34
CA ASN A 650 5.72 -21.76 -0.89
C ASN A 650 4.79 -21.57 -2.10
N LYS A 651 4.13 -22.65 -2.51
CA LYS A 651 3.27 -22.69 -3.71
C LYS A 651 2.09 -21.72 -3.63
N THR A 652 1.45 -21.60 -2.46
CA THR A 652 0.28 -20.72 -2.26
C THR A 652 0.64 -19.25 -2.41
N TRP A 653 1.81 -18.83 -1.89
CA TRP A 653 2.29 -17.46 -2.05
C TRP A 653 2.66 -17.12 -3.50
N LEU A 654 3.29 -18.04 -4.22
CA LEU A 654 3.60 -17.83 -5.63
C LEU A 654 2.34 -17.75 -6.49
N HIS A 655 1.35 -18.58 -6.17
CA HIS A 655 0.04 -18.54 -6.81
C HIS A 655 -0.67 -17.20 -6.56
N PHE A 656 -0.56 -16.66 -5.35
CA PHE A 656 -1.01 -15.31 -5.02
C PHE A 656 -0.33 -14.22 -5.83
N LEU A 657 1.01 -14.18 -5.86
CA LEU A 657 1.72 -13.17 -6.63
C LEU A 657 1.40 -13.22 -8.13
N LYS A 658 1.21 -14.43 -8.68
CA LYS A 658 0.85 -14.60 -10.09
C LYS A 658 -0.49 -13.93 -10.41
N ARG A 659 -1.47 -14.07 -9.52
CA ARG A 659 -2.81 -13.50 -9.66
C ARG A 659 -2.91 -12.03 -9.31
N ALA A 660 -2.17 -11.59 -8.29
CA ALA A 660 -2.16 -10.19 -7.88
C ALA A 660 -1.71 -9.26 -9.00
N PHE A 661 -0.77 -9.71 -9.85
CA PHE A 661 -0.22 -8.95 -10.97
C PHE A 661 -0.70 -9.41 -12.35
N GLU A 662 -1.54 -10.45 -12.42
CA GLU A 662 -2.13 -10.97 -13.66
C GLU A 662 -1.10 -11.25 -14.79
N MET A 663 0.15 -11.58 -14.44
CA MET A 663 1.22 -11.85 -15.40
C MET A 663 1.31 -13.36 -15.70
N PHE A 664 0.90 -13.75 -16.91
CA PHE A 664 1.05 -15.04 -17.62
C PHE A 664 0.00 -16.16 -17.40
N PRO A 665 -0.62 -16.71 -18.48
CA PRO A 665 -1.11 -18.09 -18.48
C PRO A 665 0.05 -19.07 -18.68
N SER A 666 0.06 -20.11 -17.86
CA SER A 666 1.09 -21.15 -17.79
C SER A 666 0.75 -22.33 -18.70
N HIS A 667 0.84 -22.16 -20.02
CA HIS A 667 0.92 -23.27 -20.98
C HIS A 667 1.54 -22.74 -22.27
N LEU A 668 2.80 -23.11 -22.58
CA LEU A 668 3.34 -23.14 -23.95
C LEU A 668 4.75 -23.77 -23.95
N LEU A 669 4.83 -25.00 -24.47
CA LEU A 669 5.98 -25.67 -25.08
C LEU A 669 5.37 -26.64 -26.13
N PRO A 670 6.08 -27.08 -27.19
CA PRO A 670 6.80 -26.29 -28.19
C PRO A 670 6.50 -26.81 -29.61
N CYS A 671 6.13 -25.97 -30.59
CA CYS A 671 6.17 -26.37 -32.00
C CYS A 671 6.43 -25.15 -32.89
N LEU A 672 7.63 -25.11 -33.49
CA LEU A 672 7.93 -24.80 -34.89
C LEU A 672 9.41 -24.41 -35.02
N ARG A 673 10.22 -25.37 -35.48
CA ARG A 673 11.52 -25.12 -36.12
C ARG A 673 11.23 -24.66 -37.56
N LEU A 674 11.90 -23.64 -38.11
CA LEU A 674 13.12 -23.72 -38.95
C LEU A 674 13.49 -22.26 -39.38
N PRO A 675 14.63 -21.97 -40.05
CA PRO A 675 16.01 -22.22 -39.65
C PRO A 675 16.92 -20.97 -39.73
N THR A 676 18.02 -21.01 -38.98
CA THR A 676 19.36 -20.44 -39.27
C THR A 676 19.51 -19.06 -39.94
N ARG A 677 19.83 -18.02 -39.15
CA ARG A 677 20.79 -16.94 -39.53
C ARG A 677 21.14 -15.95 -38.40
N ARG A 678 21.44 -16.39 -37.16
CA ARG A 678 21.83 -15.42 -36.09
C ARG A 678 22.91 -15.92 -35.13
N ARG A 679 24.08 -16.37 -35.63
CA ARG A 679 25.28 -16.47 -34.78
C ARG A 679 26.17 -15.21 -34.77
N LEU A 680 25.99 -14.25 -35.69
CA LEU A 680 26.77 -12.98 -35.67
C LEU A 680 26.10 -11.80 -34.93
N ARG A 681 24.78 -11.79 -34.70
CA ARG A 681 24.08 -10.60 -34.12
C ARG A 681 24.03 -10.58 -32.59
N ARG A 682 24.16 -11.75 -31.92
CA ARG A 682 24.14 -11.85 -30.43
C ARG A 682 25.36 -11.22 -29.76
N ARG A 683 26.53 -11.22 -30.43
CA ARG A 683 27.74 -10.57 -29.90
C ARG A 683 27.73 -9.04 -29.98
N ARG A 684 26.87 -8.42 -30.81
CA ARG A 684 26.74 -6.94 -30.91
C ARG A 684 25.67 -6.37 -29.97
N MET A 685 24.58 -7.10 -29.70
CA MET A 685 23.53 -6.61 -28.76
C MET A 685 23.91 -6.73 -27.29
N ALA A 686 24.68 -7.74 -26.89
CA ALA A 686 25.16 -7.84 -25.51
C ALA A 686 26.06 -6.64 -25.16
N THR A 687 26.95 -6.23 -26.06
CA THR A 687 27.78 -5.03 -25.88
C THR A 687 26.98 -3.75 -25.82
N LEU A 688 25.88 -3.63 -26.59
CA LEU A 688 25.02 -2.43 -26.59
C LEU A 688 24.16 -2.26 -25.33
N VAL A 689 23.90 -3.32 -24.56
CA VAL A 689 23.12 -3.25 -23.31
C VAL A 689 24.02 -3.28 -22.06
N PHE A 690 25.12 -4.04 -22.09
CA PHE A 690 26.03 -4.13 -20.96
C PHE A 690 26.91 -2.89 -20.78
N LEU A 691 27.32 -2.21 -21.85
CA LEU A 691 28.10 -0.96 -21.72
C LEU A 691 27.31 0.16 -21.01
N PRO A 692 26.06 0.51 -21.40
CA PRO A 692 25.34 1.60 -20.75
C PRO A 692 24.94 1.25 -19.31
N LEU A 693 24.61 0.00 -18.98
CA LEU A 693 24.34 -0.41 -17.59
C LEU A 693 25.61 -0.39 -16.72
N ALA A 694 26.75 -0.85 -17.26
CA ALA A 694 28.03 -0.75 -16.57
C ALA A 694 28.46 0.72 -16.42
N LEU A 695 28.21 1.55 -17.43
CA LEU A 695 28.44 2.99 -17.39
C LEU A 695 27.53 3.64 -16.35
N PHE A 696 26.25 3.30 -16.28
CA PHE A 696 25.32 3.82 -15.28
C PHE A 696 25.76 3.46 -13.85
N PHE A 697 26.15 2.19 -13.63
CA PHE A 697 26.69 1.76 -12.34
C PHE A 697 27.99 2.49 -11.99
N LEU A 698 28.91 2.66 -12.95
CA LEU A 698 30.18 3.37 -12.76
C LEU A 698 30.01 4.89 -12.56
N VAL A 699 29.03 5.51 -13.21
CA VAL A 699 28.86 6.97 -13.24
C VAL A 699 27.93 7.46 -12.12
N PHE A 700 26.93 6.67 -11.71
CA PHE A 700 25.92 7.14 -10.75
C PHE A 700 25.94 6.37 -9.44
N LEU A 701 25.81 5.03 -9.49
CA LEU A 701 25.67 4.23 -8.26
C LEU A 701 26.98 4.10 -7.49
N LEU A 702 28.10 3.91 -8.19
CA LEU A 702 29.41 3.79 -7.54
C LEU A 702 29.81 5.11 -6.86
N PRO A 703 29.71 6.29 -7.50
CA PRO A 703 29.98 7.56 -6.80
C PRO A 703 29.06 7.78 -5.60
N LEU A 704 27.75 7.53 -5.75
CA LEU A 704 26.80 7.67 -4.65
C LEU A 704 27.15 6.74 -3.47
N TYR A 705 27.48 5.48 -3.75
CA TYR A 705 27.91 4.54 -2.73
C TYR A 705 29.26 4.94 -2.10
N THR A 706 30.19 5.52 -2.87
CA THR A 706 31.45 6.03 -2.31
C THR A 706 31.26 7.30 -1.47
N VAL A 707 30.22 8.10 -1.71
CA VAL A 707 29.85 9.22 -0.83
C VAL A 707 29.19 8.70 0.43
N TYR A 708 28.25 7.76 0.29
CA TYR A 708 27.54 7.14 1.42
C TYR A 708 28.47 6.33 2.32
N LYS A 709 29.36 5.50 1.75
CA LYS A 709 30.32 4.67 2.47
C LYS A 709 31.73 4.83 1.89
N PRO A 710 32.45 5.91 2.23
CA PRO A 710 33.76 6.21 1.67
C PRO A 710 34.76 5.07 1.93
N PRO A 711 35.38 4.50 0.89
CA PRO A 711 36.28 3.38 1.05
C PRO A 711 37.57 3.81 1.76
N SER A 712 38.11 2.96 2.62
CA SER A 712 39.31 3.26 3.42
C SER A 712 40.52 3.76 2.61
N PRO A 713 40.81 3.27 1.39
CA PRO A 713 41.88 3.81 0.55
C PRO A 713 41.66 5.27 0.15
N LEU A 714 40.41 5.68 -0.14
CA LEU A 714 40.07 7.07 -0.43
C LEU A 714 40.32 7.93 0.79
N LEU A 715 39.79 7.56 1.95
CA LEU A 715 40.03 8.30 3.20
C LEU A 715 41.52 8.39 3.54
N ARG A 716 42.30 7.33 3.28
CA ARG A 716 43.76 7.35 3.41
C ARG A 716 44.38 8.36 2.47
N TYR A 717 44.02 8.36 1.19
CA TYR A 717 44.50 9.32 0.22
C TYR A 717 44.16 10.77 0.62
N LEU A 718 42.90 11.05 0.97
CA LEU A 718 42.46 12.39 1.43
C LEU A 718 43.28 12.83 2.65
N SER A 719 43.47 11.93 3.63
CA SER A 719 44.24 12.22 4.84
C SER A 719 45.73 12.49 4.58
N HIS A 720 46.33 11.84 3.57
CA HIS A 720 47.72 12.13 3.15
C HIS A 720 47.82 13.41 2.33
N ARG A 721 46.81 13.70 1.49
CA ARG A 721 46.79 14.88 0.62
C ARG A 721 46.54 16.17 1.37
N TRP A 722 45.78 16.12 2.47
CA TRP A 722 45.43 17.24 3.33
C TRP A 722 45.71 16.89 4.79
N THR A 723 47.00 16.91 5.15
CA THR A 723 47.48 16.55 6.50
C THR A 723 46.95 17.46 7.61
N ASP A 724 46.53 18.67 7.25
CA ASP A 724 45.92 19.67 8.13
C ASP A 724 44.39 19.53 8.29
N VAL A 725 43.75 18.57 7.60
CA VAL A 725 42.32 18.25 7.71
C VAL A 725 42.15 16.87 8.36
N LEU A 726 41.27 16.78 9.36
CA LEU A 726 40.97 15.56 10.09
C LEU A 726 39.76 14.83 9.52
N PHE A 727 40.04 13.71 8.84
CA PHE A 727 39.04 12.74 8.43
C PHE A 727 38.95 11.58 9.43
N ARG A 728 40.08 11.00 9.82
CA ARG A 728 40.17 9.95 10.86
C ARG A 728 41.55 9.89 11.48
N ILE A 729 41.65 9.09 12.53
CA ILE A 729 42.89 8.69 13.17
C ILE A 729 43.15 7.20 12.89
N TRP A 730 44.41 6.83 12.73
CA TRP A 730 44.82 5.44 12.48
C TRP A 730 45.29 4.82 13.79
N LEU A 731 44.36 4.16 14.49
CA LEU A 731 44.64 3.43 15.72
C LEU A 731 44.70 1.92 15.46
N PRO A 732 45.53 1.17 16.20
CA PRO A 732 45.50 -0.29 16.14
C PRO A 732 44.17 -0.84 16.67
N PRO A 733 43.75 -2.05 16.26
CA PRO A 733 42.54 -2.69 16.77
C PRO A 733 42.47 -2.85 18.30
N SER A 734 43.62 -2.88 18.97
CA SER A 734 43.73 -2.92 20.44
C SER A 734 43.31 -1.64 21.14
N LYS A 735 43.13 -0.52 20.41
CA LYS A 735 42.66 0.77 20.93
C LYS A 735 41.34 1.17 20.26
N PRO A 736 40.20 0.57 20.63
CA PRO A 736 38.89 0.80 20.02
C PRO A 736 38.26 2.16 20.44
N LEU A 737 38.99 3.24 20.24
CA LEU A 737 38.52 4.60 20.54
C LEU A 737 37.93 5.24 19.29
N VAL A 738 36.84 5.99 19.46
CA VAL A 738 36.25 6.83 18.41
C VAL A 738 35.88 8.20 18.99
N ALA A 739 36.00 9.25 18.18
CA ALA A 739 35.51 10.57 18.57
C ALA A 739 34.06 10.72 18.12
N LEU A 740 33.16 10.99 19.07
CA LEU A 740 31.80 11.40 18.76
C LEU A 740 31.75 12.93 18.68
N THR A 741 31.28 13.46 17.55
CA THR A 741 31.16 14.91 17.34
C THR A 741 29.74 15.29 17.01
N ILE A 742 29.25 16.37 17.63
CA ILE A 742 27.87 16.85 17.53
C ILE A 742 27.90 18.27 16.94
N ASP A 743 27.36 18.45 15.74
CA ASP A 743 27.30 19.73 15.05
C ASP A 743 26.06 20.53 15.44
N ASP A 744 26.05 21.82 15.08
CA ASP A 744 24.94 22.75 15.29
C ASP A 744 24.56 23.07 16.74
N ALA A 745 25.46 22.81 17.70
CA ALA A 745 25.20 23.09 19.10
C ALA A 745 25.28 24.60 19.43
N PRO A 746 24.60 25.09 20.48
CA PRO A 746 23.58 24.42 21.27
C PRO A 746 22.18 24.55 20.65
N SER A 747 21.28 23.66 21.03
CA SER A 747 19.87 23.65 20.66
C SER A 747 18.99 23.22 21.84
N ASP A 748 17.67 23.18 21.63
CA ASP A 748 16.74 22.66 22.65
C ASP A 748 16.89 21.14 22.86
N HIS A 749 17.60 20.44 21.97
CA HIS A 749 17.91 19.02 22.09
C HIS A 749 19.22 18.73 22.83
N THR A 750 20.11 19.72 22.99
CA THR A 750 21.42 19.52 23.64
C THR A 750 21.29 18.87 25.02
N PRO A 751 20.34 19.25 25.91
CA PRO A 751 20.21 18.62 27.22
C PRO A 751 19.86 17.12 27.13
N ALA A 752 19.03 16.72 26.16
CA ALA A 752 18.68 15.32 25.96
C ALA A 752 19.88 14.51 25.42
N ILE A 753 20.67 15.11 24.52
CA ILE A 753 21.91 14.53 24.02
C ILE A 753 22.93 14.35 25.16
N LEU A 754 23.09 15.35 26.02
CA LEU A 754 23.94 15.27 27.22
C LEU A 754 23.51 14.14 28.14
N ALA A 755 22.20 13.96 28.36
CA ALA A 755 21.66 12.86 29.15
C ALA A 755 22.02 11.49 28.52
N ALA A 756 21.87 11.32 27.21
CA ALA A 756 22.24 10.08 26.53
C ALA A 756 23.75 9.78 26.60
N LEU A 757 24.59 10.82 26.52
CA LEU A 757 26.05 10.69 26.70
C LEU A 757 26.40 10.27 28.14
N ALA A 758 25.77 10.90 29.13
CA ALA A 758 25.97 10.60 30.54
C ALA A 758 25.55 9.16 30.88
N ASP A 759 24.39 8.70 30.40
CA ASP A 759 23.89 7.33 30.58
C ASP A 759 24.88 6.28 30.06
N ALA A 760 25.59 6.60 28.97
CA ALA A 760 26.58 5.71 28.37
C ALA A 760 27.98 5.83 29.01
N GLY A 761 28.25 6.88 29.78
CA GLY A 761 29.59 7.26 30.21
C GLY A 761 30.49 7.70 29.04
N ALA A 762 29.89 8.30 28.02
CA ALA A 762 30.57 8.77 26.80
C ALA A 762 30.95 10.24 26.89
N ARG A 763 31.99 10.65 26.15
CA ARG A 763 32.32 12.06 25.93
C ARG A 763 32.33 12.39 24.45
N ALA A 764 31.90 13.61 24.11
CA ALA A 764 31.79 14.08 22.74
C ALA A 764 32.41 15.48 22.60
N THR A 765 32.65 15.89 21.35
CA THR A 765 33.02 17.27 21.00
C THR A 765 31.84 17.95 20.29
N PHE A 766 31.34 19.05 20.84
CA PHE A 766 30.21 19.82 20.31
C PHE A 766 30.72 20.99 19.46
N PHE A 767 30.37 21.04 18.19
CA PHE A 767 30.69 22.12 17.27
C PHE A 767 29.61 23.22 17.37
N VAL A 768 30.03 24.39 17.84
CA VAL A 768 29.17 25.49 18.24
C VAL A 768 28.88 26.43 17.07
N ILE A 769 27.59 26.70 16.82
CA ILE A 769 27.15 27.81 15.97
C ILE A 769 26.94 29.04 16.86
N GLY A 770 27.69 30.11 16.63
CA GLY A 770 27.67 31.28 17.51
C GLY A 770 26.30 31.94 17.65
N SER A 771 25.50 32.01 16.58
CA SER A 771 24.16 32.61 16.62
C SER A 771 23.16 31.82 17.45
N GLN A 772 23.47 30.56 17.81
CA GLN A 772 22.61 29.72 18.65
C GLN A 772 22.94 29.84 20.15
N VAL A 773 24.01 30.57 20.52
CA VAL A 773 24.47 30.69 21.91
C VAL A 773 23.65 31.68 22.72
N SER A 774 23.10 32.72 22.09
CA SER A 774 22.37 33.78 22.81
C SER A 774 21.17 33.21 23.56
N GLY A 775 21.13 33.38 24.88
CA GLY A 775 20.08 32.82 25.75
C GLY A 775 20.27 31.34 26.11
N ARG A 776 21.33 30.68 25.61
CA ARG A 776 21.73 29.30 25.89
C ARG A 776 23.16 29.20 26.43
N GLU A 777 23.69 30.27 27.02
CA GLU A 777 25.06 30.32 27.55
C GLU A 777 25.29 29.27 28.66
N GLU A 778 24.27 29.01 29.50
CA GLU A 778 24.35 27.97 30.52
C GLU A 778 24.45 26.56 29.91
N VAL A 779 23.90 26.32 28.73
CA VAL A 779 24.01 25.02 28.04
C VAL A 779 25.46 24.75 27.63
N LEU A 780 26.18 25.76 27.12
CA LEU A 780 27.62 25.64 26.83
C LEU A 780 28.44 25.33 28.09
N ARG A 781 28.10 25.99 29.20
CA ARG A 781 28.73 25.75 30.49
C ARG A 781 28.46 24.33 30.98
N GLU A 782 27.23 23.84 30.83
CA GLU A 782 26.85 22.48 31.16
C GLU A 782 27.64 21.44 30.33
N ILE A 783 27.79 21.66 29.01
CA ILE A 783 28.62 20.81 28.14
C ILE A 783 30.05 20.72 28.69
N VAL A 784 30.67 21.85 29.02
CA VAL A 784 32.04 21.90 29.57
C VAL A 784 32.11 21.24 30.95
N ARG A 785 31.14 21.52 31.84
CA ARG A 785 31.03 20.96 33.19
C ARG A 785 30.93 19.44 33.16
N ALA A 786 30.13 18.90 32.25
CA ALA A 786 29.99 17.46 32.00
C ALA A 786 31.24 16.80 31.42
N GLY A 787 32.28 17.57 31.07
CA GLY A 787 33.56 17.05 30.58
C GLY A 787 33.59 16.78 29.08
N HIS A 788 32.65 17.35 28.33
CA HIS A 788 32.69 17.38 26.88
C HIS A 788 33.55 18.54 26.38
N GLU A 789 33.86 18.52 25.09
CA GLU A 789 34.71 19.52 24.43
C GLU A 789 33.85 20.43 23.54
N LEU A 790 34.17 21.73 23.48
CA LEU A 790 33.54 22.65 22.53
C LEU A 790 34.50 22.95 21.36
N ALA A 791 33.96 23.02 20.15
CA ALA A 791 34.65 23.34 18.90
C ALA A 791 33.83 24.37 18.11
N ASN A 792 34.40 24.93 17.04
CA ASN A 792 33.80 26.04 16.30
C ASN A 792 33.10 25.54 15.01
N HIS A 793 31.83 25.92 14.78
CA HIS A 793 31.08 25.61 13.56
C HIS A 793 30.73 26.84 12.70
N GLY A 794 31.31 28.01 13.01
CA GLY A 794 30.95 29.27 12.35
C GLY A 794 29.88 30.04 13.11
N LEU A 795 29.63 31.28 12.68
CA LEU A 795 28.67 32.15 13.37
C LEU A 795 27.23 31.78 13.02
N HIS A 796 26.98 31.39 11.78
CA HIS A 796 25.67 31.06 11.24
C HIS A 796 25.69 29.67 10.57
N ASP A 797 24.50 29.10 10.42
CA ASP A 797 24.26 27.85 9.68
C ASP A 797 24.30 28.13 8.16
N GLU A 798 25.50 28.25 7.60
CA GLU A 798 25.71 28.64 6.21
C GLU A 798 26.91 27.92 5.55
N PRO A 799 26.93 27.75 4.21
CA PRO A 799 28.06 27.13 3.53
C PRO A 799 29.33 27.98 3.65
N ALA A 800 30.31 27.53 4.44
CA ALA A 800 31.54 28.29 4.71
C ALA A 800 32.35 28.63 3.45
N ARG A 801 32.18 27.86 2.36
CA ARG A 801 32.82 28.13 1.05
C ARG A 801 32.34 29.41 0.38
N ALA A 802 31.15 29.91 0.74
CA ALA A 802 30.57 31.12 0.19
C ALA A 802 31.08 32.39 0.91
N LEU A 803 31.73 32.22 2.08
CA LEU A 803 32.19 33.35 2.89
C LEU A 803 33.53 33.91 2.39
N PRO A 804 33.67 35.25 2.29
CA PRO A 804 34.96 35.89 2.12
C PRO A 804 35.94 35.53 3.27
N PRO A 805 37.24 35.34 2.99
CA PRO A 805 38.20 34.95 4.03
C PRO A 805 38.29 35.89 5.24
N ALA A 806 38.12 37.19 5.02
CA ALA A 806 38.12 38.18 6.09
C ALA A 806 36.88 38.06 7.00
N GLU A 807 35.73 37.75 6.41
CA GLU A 807 34.49 37.52 7.16
C GLU A 807 34.57 36.21 7.96
N LEU A 808 35.09 35.14 7.35
CA LEU A 808 35.34 33.89 8.05
C LEU A 808 36.25 34.08 9.27
N GLU A 809 37.33 34.86 9.14
CA GLU A 809 38.21 35.18 10.27
C GLU A 809 37.48 35.89 11.41
N VAL A 810 36.64 36.88 11.09
CA VAL A 810 35.83 37.60 12.09
C VAL A 810 34.82 36.65 12.76
N GLN A 811 34.11 35.83 11.98
CA GLN A 811 33.17 34.85 12.52
C GLN A 811 33.86 33.85 13.46
N LEU A 812 34.98 33.27 13.03
CA LEU A 812 35.76 32.34 13.85
C LEU A 812 36.23 32.96 15.16
N GLY A 813 36.69 34.22 15.13
CA GLY A 813 37.09 34.95 16.33
C GLY A 813 35.95 35.16 17.32
N ARG A 814 34.77 35.54 16.82
CA ARG A 814 33.57 35.75 17.66
C ARG A 814 33.11 34.48 18.36
N VAL A 815 33.03 33.37 17.61
CA VAL A 815 32.60 32.09 18.19
C VAL A 815 33.64 31.55 19.17
N GLN A 816 34.93 31.74 18.90
CA GLN A 816 35.98 31.35 19.86
C GLN A 816 35.86 32.10 21.18
N ALA A 817 35.53 33.40 21.15
CA ALA A 817 35.35 34.17 22.36
C ALA A 817 34.19 33.63 23.22
N LEU A 818 33.10 33.16 22.60
CA LEU A 818 31.99 32.49 23.29
C LEU A 818 32.42 31.16 23.92
N ILE A 819 33.19 30.36 23.18
CA ILE A 819 33.75 29.10 23.67
C ILE A 819 34.70 29.35 24.86
N ASP A 820 35.64 30.29 24.71
CA ASP A 820 36.63 30.62 25.74
C ASP A 820 35.93 31.13 27.02
N ALA A 821 34.86 31.93 26.88
CA ALA A 821 34.05 32.40 27.98
C ALA A 821 33.36 31.25 28.73
N ALA A 822 32.81 30.25 28.03
CA ALA A 822 32.19 29.08 28.65
C ALA A 822 33.19 28.24 29.46
N TYR A 823 34.40 28.02 28.93
CA TYR A 823 35.48 27.34 29.66
C TYR A 823 35.90 28.13 30.90
N THR A 824 36.08 29.43 30.76
CA THR A 824 36.49 30.32 31.85
C THR A 824 35.45 30.36 32.96
N ALA A 825 34.16 30.40 32.62
CA ALA A 825 33.05 30.40 33.57
C ALA A 825 32.98 29.10 34.40
N GLU A 826 33.47 27.98 33.86
CA GLU A 826 33.59 26.69 34.56
C GLU A 826 34.97 26.47 35.21
N GLY A 827 35.81 27.51 35.28
CA GLY A 827 37.14 27.44 35.88
C GLY A 827 38.10 26.50 35.14
N ARG A 828 37.86 26.26 33.84
CA ARG A 828 38.68 25.39 32.99
C ARG A 828 39.49 26.22 32.00
N THR A 829 40.67 25.72 31.65
CA THR A 829 41.52 26.35 30.64
C THR A 829 40.90 26.15 29.24
N PRO A 830 40.64 27.22 28.48
CA PRO A 830 40.17 27.09 27.10
C PRO A 830 41.18 26.38 26.20
N PRO A 831 40.73 25.76 25.09
CA PRO A 831 41.62 25.08 24.16
C PRO A 831 42.66 26.03 23.53
N PRO A 832 43.98 25.78 23.72
CA PRO A 832 45.01 26.67 23.18
C PRO A 832 45.08 26.62 21.65
N ALA A 833 45.44 27.75 21.05
CA ALA A 833 45.65 27.83 19.61
C ALA A 833 46.73 26.84 19.16
N GLY A 834 46.45 26.10 18.08
CA GLY A 834 47.32 25.05 17.54
C GLY A 834 47.28 23.72 18.29
N LYS A 835 46.64 23.66 19.47
CA LYS A 835 46.51 22.44 20.31
C LYS A 835 45.12 22.38 20.94
N GLY A 836 44.14 21.81 20.24
CA GLY A 836 42.78 21.61 20.75
C GLY A 836 41.72 22.55 20.18
N ARG A 837 42.08 23.51 19.32
CA ARG A 837 41.09 24.29 18.55
C ARG A 837 40.69 23.56 17.27
N TYR A 838 39.42 23.21 17.16
CA TYR A 838 38.84 22.54 16.00
C TYR A 838 37.80 23.43 15.31
N TYR A 839 37.79 23.36 13.98
CA TYR A 839 36.78 24.01 13.17
C TYR A 839 36.18 23.02 12.18
N ARG A 840 34.85 23.01 12.05
CA ARG A 840 34.17 22.28 10.98
C ARG A 840 33.47 23.29 10.08
N PRO A 841 33.77 23.33 8.78
CA PRO A 841 33.11 24.24 7.86
C PRO A 841 31.66 23.80 7.63
N GLY A 842 30.74 24.77 7.56
CA GLY A 842 29.36 24.53 7.16
C GLY A 842 29.29 23.83 5.79
N SER A 843 28.34 22.89 5.67
CA SER A 843 28.21 21.95 4.54
C SER A 843 29.36 20.96 4.35
N GLY A 844 30.35 20.89 5.24
CA GLY A 844 31.43 19.89 5.19
C GLY A 844 32.44 20.06 4.04
N PHE A 845 32.41 21.19 3.33
CA PHE A 845 33.37 21.49 2.26
C PHE A 845 34.43 22.48 2.74
N PHE A 846 35.70 22.23 2.39
CA PHE A 846 36.81 23.15 2.66
C PHE A 846 37.51 23.56 1.36
N SER A 847 38.19 24.69 1.42
CA SER A 847 38.98 25.26 0.32
C SER A 847 40.34 25.72 0.84
N GLU A 848 41.28 26.02 -0.06
CA GLU A 848 42.58 26.57 0.33
C GLU A 848 42.47 27.90 1.10
N PRO A 849 41.57 28.84 0.73
CA PRO A 849 41.31 30.02 1.55
C PRO A 849 40.86 29.70 2.98
N ILE A 850 39.90 28.79 3.15
CA ILE A 850 39.43 28.35 4.48
C ILE A 850 40.61 27.79 5.28
N ARG A 851 41.37 26.86 4.70
CA ARG A 851 42.52 26.23 5.36
C ARG A 851 43.61 27.22 5.77
N ARG A 852 43.86 28.25 4.96
CA ARG A 852 44.83 29.30 5.28
C ARG A 852 44.38 30.12 6.48
N VAL A 853 43.12 30.54 6.50
CA VAL A 853 42.54 31.30 7.62
C VAL A 853 42.56 30.46 8.89
N THR A 854 42.05 29.23 8.85
CA THR A 854 41.99 28.34 10.03
C THR A 854 43.37 28.04 10.57
N ARG A 855 44.35 27.75 9.70
CA ARG A 855 45.75 27.49 10.11
C ARG A 855 46.38 28.70 10.79
N ARG A 856 46.20 29.90 10.24
CA ARG A 856 46.72 31.15 10.82
C ARG A 856 46.13 31.41 12.20
N LEU A 857 44.86 31.10 12.40
CA LEU A 857 44.15 31.25 13.68
C LEU A 857 44.36 30.06 14.64
N GLY A 858 45.16 29.07 14.25
CA GLY A 858 45.50 27.92 15.07
C GLY A 858 44.41 26.85 15.18
N TYR A 859 43.46 26.80 14.24
CA TYR A 859 42.44 25.76 14.14
C TYR A 859 42.89 24.60 13.25
N ARG A 860 42.45 23.39 13.62
CA ARG A 860 42.47 22.22 12.75
C ARG A 860 41.08 21.96 12.17
N VAL A 861 41.00 21.74 10.86
CA VAL A 861 39.72 21.47 10.17
C VAL A 861 39.30 20.02 10.40
N VAL A 862 38.02 19.75 10.67
CA VAL A 862 37.50 18.40 10.97
C VAL A 862 36.29 18.05 10.10
N LEU A 863 36.36 16.94 9.35
CA LEU A 863 35.29 16.44 8.47
C LEU A 863 34.84 15.00 8.74
N GLY A 864 35.58 14.24 9.55
CA GLY A 864 35.15 12.91 9.97
C GLY A 864 35.23 11.81 8.90
N SER A 865 34.99 10.57 9.34
CA SER A 865 35.03 9.36 8.50
C SER A 865 33.77 8.51 8.59
N ILE A 866 32.87 8.87 9.52
CA ILE A 866 31.59 8.20 9.74
C ILE A 866 30.54 9.30 9.81
N TYR A 867 29.80 9.49 8.73
CA TYR A 867 28.72 10.47 8.63
C TYR A 867 27.44 9.74 8.22
N PRO A 868 26.46 9.58 9.13
CA PRO A 868 25.22 8.86 8.85
C PRO A 868 24.25 9.61 7.95
N HIS A 869 24.59 10.84 7.51
CA HIS A 869 23.66 11.72 6.81
C HIS A 869 22.42 12.07 7.66
N ASP A 870 22.57 12.13 8.99
CA ASP A 870 21.48 12.43 9.92
C ASP A 870 20.91 13.84 9.78
N ALA A 871 21.63 14.75 9.12
CA ALA A 871 21.08 16.05 8.75
C ALA A 871 19.99 15.95 7.67
N GLN A 872 20.07 14.96 6.77
CA GLN A 872 19.15 14.74 5.64
C GLN A 872 18.21 13.54 5.86
N VAL A 873 18.62 12.55 6.66
CA VAL A 873 17.89 11.30 6.89
C VAL A 873 17.32 11.31 8.31
N PRO A 874 15.99 11.45 8.48
CA PRO A 874 15.38 11.61 9.81
C PRO A 874 15.23 10.29 10.60
N TRP A 875 15.66 9.16 10.05
CA TRP A 875 15.46 7.84 10.64
C TRP A 875 16.59 7.46 11.59
N ALA A 876 16.37 7.65 12.89
CA ALA A 876 17.32 7.31 13.97
C ALA A 876 17.93 5.89 13.83
N TRP A 877 17.11 4.90 13.45
CA TRP A 877 17.55 3.51 13.32
C TRP A 877 18.44 3.27 12.09
N VAL A 878 18.20 3.97 10.97
CA VAL A 878 19.04 3.91 9.76
C VAL A 878 20.39 4.53 10.07
N ASN A 879 20.39 5.71 10.69
CA ASN A 879 21.60 6.42 11.08
C ASN A 879 22.40 5.62 12.12
N ALA A 880 21.74 5.01 13.10
CA ALA A 880 22.37 4.11 14.05
C ALA A 880 23.01 2.90 13.35
N ARG A 881 22.27 2.22 12.47
CA ARG A 881 22.79 1.09 11.68
C ARG A 881 23.98 1.49 10.83
N HIS A 882 23.93 2.67 10.22
CA HIS A 882 25.01 3.23 9.41
C HIS A 882 26.29 3.42 10.25
N ILE A 883 26.21 4.17 11.36
CA ILE A 883 27.33 4.40 12.29
C ILE A 883 27.94 3.06 12.71
N LEU A 884 27.10 2.14 13.19
CA LEU A 884 27.52 0.83 13.67
C LEU A 884 28.16 -0.05 12.57
N SER A 885 27.80 0.15 11.30
CA SER A 885 28.39 -0.58 10.16
C SER A 885 29.73 -0.01 9.70
N MET A 886 30.08 1.19 10.15
CA MET A 886 31.29 1.92 9.79
C MET A 886 32.25 2.13 10.97
N LEU A 887 31.91 1.64 12.17
CA LEU A 887 32.80 1.69 13.33
C LEU A 887 34.16 1.07 13.03
N HIS A 888 35.19 1.85 13.30
CA HIS A 888 36.57 1.41 13.25
C HIS A 888 37.40 2.21 14.26
N PRO A 889 38.52 1.67 14.76
CA PRO A 889 39.44 2.41 15.64
C PRO A 889 39.89 3.72 15.00
N GLY A 890 39.87 4.79 15.79
CA GLY A 890 40.21 6.15 15.36
C GLY A 890 39.17 6.81 14.46
N GLY A 891 37.95 6.27 14.36
CA GLY A 891 36.85 6.91 13.64
C GLY A 891 36.39 8.21 14.28
N ILE A 892 35.98 9.16 13.45
CA ILE A 892 35.34 10.41 13.88
C ILE A 892 33.90 10.38 13.34
N ILE A 893 32.94 10.31 14.26
CA ILE A 893 31.50 10.22 13.99
C ILE A 893 30.92 11.63 14.01
N ILE A 894 30.10 11.95 13.01
CA ILE A 894 29.40 13.23 12.90
C ILE A 894 27.91 12.99 13.11
N CYS A 895 27.32 13.68 14.09
CA CYS A 895 25.88 13.79 14.28
C CYS A 895 25.50 15.27 14.46
N HIS A 896 24.22 15.62 14.43
CA HIS A 896 23.74 17.01 14.52
C HIS A 896 22.81 17.21 15.72
N ASP A 897 23.02 18.28 16.50
CA ASP A 897 22.28 18.62 17.72
C ASP A 897 20.82 18.96 17.44
N ARG A 898 20.58 19.77 16.41
CA ARG A 898 19.27 20.35 16.06
C ARG A 898 18.29 19.37 15.41
N ARG A 899 18.32 18.09 15.79
CA ARG A 899 17.49 17.02 15.23
C ARG A 899 16.86 16.19 16.34
N SER A 900 15.54 16.04 16.31
CA SER A 900 14.78 15.27 17.31
C SER A 900 15.17 13.79 17.37
N TRP A 901 15.73 13.25 16.28
CA TRP A 901 16.17 11.87 16.15
C TRP A 901 17.60 11.59 16.62
N THR A 902 18.40 12.62 16.95
CA THR A 902 19.80 12.41 17.38
C THR A 902 19.89 11.74 18.75
N GLU A 903 19.07 12.14 19.71
CA GLU A 903 19.05 11.50 21.03
C GLU A 903 18.61 10.02 20.96
N PRO A 904 17.50 9.66 20.27
CA PRO A 904 17.11 8.26 20.10
C PRO A 904 18.16 7.41 19.36
N MET A 905 18.82 8.00 18.37
CA MET A 905 19.94 7.38 17.67
C MET A 905 21.10 7.08 18.63
N LEU A 906 21.53 8.07 19.43
CA LEU A 906 22.63 7.90 20.39
C LEU A 906 22.29 6.88 21.48
N ARG A 907 21.02 6.82 21.92
CA ARG A 907 20.54 5.77 22.85
C ARG A 907 20.64 4.36 22.29
N THR A 908 20.72 4.21 20.97
CA THR A 908 20.97 2.91 20.30
C THR A 908 22.46 2.69 20.06
N VAL A 909 23.15 3.71 19.55
CA VAL A 909 24.56 3.63 19.11
C VAL A 909 25.51 3.45 20.29
N LEU A 910 25.37 4.24 21.36
CA LEU A 910 26.34 4.26 22.46
C LEU A 910 26.39 2.94 23.24
N PRO A 911 25.25 2.31 23.62
CA PRO A 911 25.29 1.00 24.30
C PRO A 911 25.86 -0.09 23.41
N GLU A 912 25.55 -0.08 22.12
CA GLU A 912 26.03 -1.07 21.15
C GLU A 912 27.54 -0.90 20.86
N MET A 913 28.02 0.34 20.78
CA MET A 913 29.46 0.65 20.71
C MET A 913 30.19 0.08 21.92
N LYS A 914 29.70 0.36 23.13
CA LYS A 914 30.25 -0.16 24.38
C LYS A 914 30.25 -1.68 24.41
N ARG A 915 29.17 -2.33 23.95
CA ARG A 915 29.07 -3.80 23.81
C ARG A 915 30.13 -4.37 22.86
N ARG A 916 30.48 -3.64 21.80
CA ARG A 916 31.56 -3.99 20.85
C ARG A 916 32.96 -3.60 21.33
N GLY A 917 33.09 -3.10 22.55
CA GLY A 917 34.36 -2.67 23.15
C GLY A 917 34.81 -1.27 22.72
N TYR A 918 34.00 -0.51 21.98
CA TYR A 918 34.34 0.85 21.60
C TYR A 918 34.01 1.86 22.70
N GLN A 919 34.86 2.88 22.84
CA GLN A 919 34.62 4.01 23.72
C GLN A 919 34.54 5.31 22.92
N ALA A 920 33.49 6.10 23.17
CA ALA A 920 33.33 7.44 22.62
C ALA A 920 34.07 8.46 23.50
N VAL A 921 35.03 9.15 22.89
CA VAL A 921 35.92 10.14 23.51
C VAL A 921 35.84 11.48 22.78
N THR A 922 36.46 12.53 23.34
CA THR A 922 36.58 13.83 22.65
C THR A 922 37.61 13.76 21.51
N LEU A 923 37.62 14.74 20.61
CA LEU A 923 38.62 14.84 19.54
C LEU A 923 40.05 14.97 20.10
N THR A 924 40.25 15.80 21.12
CA THR A 924 41.56 15.95 21.76
C THR A 924 42.06 14.65 22.38
N GLU A 925 41.18 13.89 23.03
CA GLU A 925 41.54 12.58 23.61
C GLU A 925 41.93 11.58 22.53
N LEU A 926 41.15 11.47 21.45
CA LEU A 926 41.47 10.59 20.34
C LEU A 926 42.81 10.96 19.68
N LEU A 927 43.13 12.25 19.59
CA LEU A 927 44.39 12.75 19.03
C LEU A 927 45.60 12.47 19.92
N SER A 928 45.41 12.52 21.24
CA SER A 928 46.49 12.29 22.20
C SER A 928 47.13 10.90 22.06
N GLU A 929 46.37 9.91 21.56
CA GLU A 929 46.80 8.52 21.35
C GLU A 929 47.81 8.32 20.23
N VAL A 930 48.02 9.31 19.36
CA VAL A 930 48.97 9.26 18.24
C VAL A 930 50.13 10.25 18.42
N THR A 931 49.98 11.24 19.30
CA THR A 931 51.02 12.23 19.61
C THR A 931 51.88 11.88 20.83
N GLY A 932 51.67 10.69 21.41
CA GLY A 932 52.41 10.15 22.56
C GLY A 932 53.52 9.18 22.17
#